data_AF-A0A7S1RSC3-F1
#
_entry.id   AF-A0A7S1RSC3-F1
#
_cell.length_a   1.000
_cell.length_b   1.000
_cell.length_c   1.000
_cell.angle_alpha   90.00
_cell.angle_beta   90.00
_cell.angle_gamma   90.00
#
_symmetry.space_group_name_H-M   'P 1'
#
loop_
_entity.id
_entity.type
_entity.pdbx_description
1 polymer ?
#
loop_
_entity_poly.entity_id
_entity_poly.type
_entity_poly.pdbx_seq_one_letter_code
_entity_poly.pdbx_strand_id
1 'polypeptide(L)'
;AQAAPGPVVRPPGQAAGKGGGRQGLISGLVNGQAGNKRPVEAPAAAQANKAAKVTGATAGGADEWSEWSLDDDDEILQEEEGEATLAKLVTDWDGTVLSIADIAARNSDATIAKLVGDAEAIASSHFYEDWISQIVRDSGYRLTMLVEDSTTVTGFLVYSYKASCIEVIQTAIAEAHRGRGLGRCAMTWLLEHAKKAGLDSITVGCTAEGVQFYERCGFKHGSRTPDGRITMCLDVAHTETVTPIKKEEEAAQPPAGQEKGGKGQAGKGKVPVAPKGQAAPKAVLKPAAANLQGPKAVLKPAVAKPGVGGVVPPKVGAKGGPAKAAGLVPPKEAGQGPAVAGRIPAPKVEPAKAKGQTVAPKGQTVAPPKAKGKTVKPKAKQATEEVKEKMPEVTMSRGTVIMKIFDACDADGDRLLNENEMLTFAKMGGFQGDEPQWTTDWRALCAKQTVNFSQGLDMVRFEKVINEGSCGQYTDEELHLIFHKLLNEATCKAARAERRELVKVVFDACDVDKDEALSAQEMKRVVLHIGFGGTHEEWVQEYSDMCLEHKRDPALGINFELFEKLVSDSTETGCYCSNKDLEAVLENRAALEAEKGPKTVKPPPKRAGPNSRESISGGLFKALDVDNDGCLNIKEMQAFANLIGFHCDDEKWAKEFGLFCEQGEADPAVGVDEKLFKKLVDDRSDAGCYCSDGELKDMLKELNPNAGEISSRGALIVAVFKACDQDSDDKLNTIEMREFAGYTGFDGDEEAWKKEYTMLCAETASTPDDGIDLKSFTKLVNDTSERGCYCRDVELAQMVRQMNASNFLGGEEGGGGGDVSTRISLTPVSRSAIIRTVFHLCDKDGNKLLDETEMRGFATTAGFDGSEQEWAKEYRFVCMRIKTNPAKGVNPAMFIQVINNGSAGRYTDQELKNILEKLELQKALDSGASGRSSIIRAVFHACDLDSDGYLNRQEMKHIANHVGFKGDAEEWAKEYLGMCVDHGADPQLGIDLAVLEALVEDSSESGCFCSDRDLRAILQSMGETDGGDVVKVGSEKDSARAELIRNVFKQCDLDHDGLLDEQEMRAFAFHVGFDGGSDEWSREFSLLCREKNSHGIDLLLFEKLVNDSSENGCHCTDPQLQMIMTKLDLGFR
;
A
#
# COMPACT_ATOMS: atom_id res chain seq x y z
N ALA A 1 -33.52 54.86 1.16
CA ALA A 1 -33.13 55.53 -0.10
C ALA A 1 -31.83 56.30 0.14
N GLN A 2 -30.95 56.32 -0.86
CA GLN A 2 -29.78 57.22 -1.00
C GLN A 2 -28.65 57.17 0.04
N ALA A 3 -27.43 57.28 -0.47
CA ALA A 3 -26.18 57.40 0.26
C ALA A 3 -25.84 58.88 0.58
N ALA A 4 -24.96 59.10 1.56
CA ALA A 4 -24.15 60.31 1.75
C ALA A 4 -22.95 60.04 2.70
N PRO A 5 -21.88 60.85 2.74
CA PRO A 5 -20.51 60.32 2.92
C PRO A 5 -19.60 60.98 3.99
N GLY A 6 -18.48 60.30 4.33
CA GLY A 6 -17.29 60.86 5.00
C GLY A 6 -17.42 61.17 6.52
N PRO A 7 -16.36 61.67 7.21
CA PRO A 7 -15.06 62.14 6.69
C PRO A 7 -13.80 61.68 7.50
N VAL A 8 -12.66 62.29 7.14
CA VAL A 8 -11.29 62.23 7.72
C VAL A 8 -11.20 62.85 9.14
N VAL A 9 -10.23 62.44 9.99
CA VAL A 9 -9.43 63.34 10.89
C VAL A 9 -8.19 62.64 11.52
N ARG A 10 -7.19 63.46 11.93
CA ARG A 10 -5.84 63.13 12.46
C ARG A 10 -5.75 63.26 14.01
N PRO A 11 -4.59 62.97 14.67
CA PRO A 11 -4.50 62.63 16.11
C PRO A 11 -4.07 63.78 17.05
N PRO A 12 -4.05 63.51 18.38
CA PRO A 12 -3.00 63.92 19.33
C PRO A 12 -2.54 62.74 20.22
N GLY A 13 -1.59 62.81 21.18
CA GLY A 13 -0.75 63.89 21.73
C GLY A 13 0.11 63.39 22.92
N GLN A 14 1.09 64.18 23.39
CA GLN A 14 2.22 63.77 24.27
C GLN A 14 2.03 63.99 25.81
N ALA A 15 3.08 63.62 26.57
CA ALA A 15 3.56 64.14 27.90
C ALA A 15 3.17 63.33 29.17
N ALA A 16 3.93 63.20 30.27
CA ALA A 16 5.33 63.53 30.70
C ALA A 16 5.63 62.75 32.03
N GLY A 17 6.82 62.69 32.68
CA GLY A 17 8.19 63.23 32.48
C GLY A 17 8.96 63.39 33.83
N LYS A 18 10.31 63.64 33.80
CA LYS A 18 11.30 63.71 34.93
C LYS A 18 11.85 62.35 35.44
N GLY A 19 13.11 62.18 35.90
CA GLY A 19 14.31 63.03 35.80
C GLY A 19 15.41 62.76 36.87
N GLY A 20 16.66 62.47 36.46
CA GLY A 20 17.93 62.48 37.25
C GLY A 20 18.13 61.38 38.35
N GLY A 21 19.33 60.92 38.73
CA GLY A 21 20.70 61.12 38.18
C GLY A 21 21.84 60.82 39.20
N ARG A 22 22.97 60.26 38.72
CA ARG A 22 24.34 60.08 39.34
C ARG A 22 24.66 58.92 40.32
N GLN A 23 25.69 58.12 39.91
CA GLN A 23 27.00 57.80 40.56
C GLN A 23 27.09 57.58 42.10
N GLY A 24 27.84 56.61 42.66
CA GLY A 24 28.68 55.52 42.11
C GLY A 24 29.82 55.05 43.09
N LEU A 25 30.51 53.95 42.74
CA LEU A 25 31.85 53.48 43.20
C LEU A 25 32.10 52.73 44.55
N ILE A 26 33.13 51.84 44.46
CA ILE A 26 34.09 51.27 45.45
C ILE A 26 33.96 49.78 45.90
N SER A 27 35.05 49.04 45.59
CA SER A 27 35.64 47.77 46.09
C SER A 27 35.29 47.23 47.50
N GLY A 28 35.56 45.97 47.88
CA GLY A 28 36.20 44.80 47.21
C GLY A 28 36.88 43.83 48.21
N LEU A 29 37.59 42.79 47.72
CA LEU A 29 38.61 41.93 48.40
C LEU A 29 38.21 40.73 49.33
N VAL A 30 38.47 39.49 48.82
CA VAL A 30 39.46 38.48 49.30
C VAL A 30 39.17 37.38 50.38
N ASN A 31 39.49 36.13 49.97
CA ASN A 31 39.93 34.90 50.68
C ASN A 31 39.02 34.07 51.64
N GLY A 32 39.17 32.74 51.54
CA GLY A 32 38.83 31.77 52.61
C GLY A 32 38.79 30.30 52.16
N GLN A 33 39.87 29.53 52.35
CA GLN A 33 40.04 28.14 51.85
C GLN A 33 39.66 27.02 52.86
N ALA A 34 39.19 25.89 52.30
CA ALA A 34 39.55 24.48 52.61
C ALA A 34 39.00 23.68 53.83
N GLY A 35 38.88 22.34 53.59
CA GLY A 35 38.78 21.25 54.60
C GLY A 35 37.44 20.48 54.57
N ASN A 36 37.18 19.45 53.76
CA ASN A 36 37.83 18.12 53.56
C ASN A 36 37.77 17.15 54.77
N LYS A 37 36.93 16.10 54.70
CA LYS A 37 37.24 14.68 55.04
C LYS A 37 36.06 13.69 54.91
N ARG A 38 36.31 12.56 54.24
CA ARG A 38 35.64 11.23 54.34
C ARG A 38 36.25 10.41 55.53
N PRO A 39 35.94 9.11 55.76
CA PRO A 39 34.71 8.29 55.64
C PRO A 39 34.39 7.52 56.96
N VAL A 40 33.49 6.51 56.96
CA VAL A 40 33.72 5.09 57.39
C VAL A 40 32.41 4.34 57.74
N GLU A 41 32.21 3.19 57.07
CA GLU A 41 31.55 1.91 57.42
C GLU A 41 30.13 1.77 58.04
N ALA A 42 29.58 0.58 57.79
CA ALA A 42 28.26 0.03 58.16
C ALA A 42 28.34 -0.76 59.51
N PRO A 43 27.43 -1.69 59.92
CA PRO A 43 26.24 -2.25 59.25
C PRO A 43 24.99 -2.56 60.12
N ALA A 44 23.99 -3.16 59.44
CA ALA A 44 23.14 -4.28 59.88
C ALA A 44 21.78 -4.06 60.58
N ALA A 45 20.79 -4.73 59.96
CA ALA A 45 19.76 -5.58 60.56
C ALA A 45 18.41 -5.01 61.08
N ALA A 46 17.38 -5.31 60.28
CA ALA A 46 16.22 -6.14 60.63
C ALA A 46 14.92 -5.52 61.21
N GLN A 47 13.86 -5.78 60.43
CA GLN A 47 12.53 -6.28 60.84
C GLN A 47 11.52 -5.36 61.58
N ALA A 48 10.56 -4.91 60.76
CA ALA A 48 9.17 -5.43 60.75
C ALA A 48 8.01 -4.67 61.43
N ASN A 49 6.96 -4.54 60.61
CA ASN A 49 5.53 -4.65 60.93
C ASN A 49 4.75 -3.51 61.64
N LYS A 50 4.05 -2.76 60.77
CA LYS A 50 2.59 -2.75 60.59
C LYS A 50 1.67 -2.06 61.61
N ALA A 51 0.70 -1.37 60.98
CA ALA A 51 -0.70 -1.15 61.37
C ALA A 51 -1.00 0.01 62.33
N ALA A 52 -1.26 1.19 61.74
CA ALA A 52 -2.10 2.22 62.33
C ALA A 52 -3.60 1.93 62.08
N LYS A 53 -4.46 2.36 63.01
CA LYS A 53 -5.91 2.50 62.86
C LYS A 53 -6.41 3.52 63.89
N VAL A 54 -7.34 4.41 63.50
CA VAL A 54 -8.12 5.45 64.26
C VAL A 54 -8.21 6.69 63.34
N THR A 55 -9.32 7.00 62.65
CA THR A 55 -10.57 7.68 63.09
C THR A 55 -10.31 9.00 63.84
N GLY A 56 -10.82 10.19 63.50
CA GLY A 56 -11.70 10.64 62.42
C GLY A 56 -12.42 11.94 62.84
N ALA A 57 -12.67 12.88 61.89
CA ALA A 57 -13.45 14.14 62.01
C ALA A 57 -12.99 15.17 63.09
N THR A 58 -12.97 16.49 62.88
CA THR A 58 -14.03 17.38 62.34
C THR A 58 -13.50 18.78 61.91
N ALA A 59 -14.05 19.29 60.79
CA ALA A 59 -14.46 20.69 60.50
C ALA A 59 -13.57 21.92 60.82
N GLY A 60 -13.38 22.79 59.79
CA GLY A 60 -13.18 24.24 60.01
C GLY A 60 -12.58 25.08 58.86
N GLY A 61 -13.43 25.65 57.99
CA GLY A 61 -13.29 27.05 57.52
C GLY A 61 -12.47 27.42 56.26
N ALA A 62 -13.21 27.75 55.19
CA ALA A 62 -13.05 28.88 54.24
C ALA A 62 -11.78 29.10 53.38
N ASP A 63 -12.06 29.41 52.10
CA ASP A 63 -11.32 30.23 51.13
C ASP A 63 -9.82 29.97 50.85
N GLU A 64 -9.51 29.34 49.71
CA GLU A 64 -8.98 30.05 48.52
C GLU A 64 -8.98 29.13 47.28
N TRP A 65 -9.19 29.70 46.09
CA TRP A 65 -9.13 28.96 44.82
C TRP A 65 -7.66 28.80 44.40
N SER A 66 -7.17 27.57 44.33
CA SER A 66 -5.86 27.25 43.74
C SER A 66 -5.98 26.22 42.62
N GLU A 67 -5.48 26.62 41.46
CA GLU A 67 -5.43 25.93 40.18
C GLU A 67 -4.44 24.74 40.24
N TRP A 68 -4.92 23.51 40.08
CA TRP A 68 -4.09 22.31 39.97
C TRP A 68 -4.57 21.43 38.79
N SER A 69 -3.58 21.02 38.00
CA SER A 69 -3.53 19.99 36.95
C SER A 69 -4.71 18.99 36.91
N LEU A 70 -5.28 18.86 35.72
CA LEU A 70 -6.09 17.73 35.25
C LEU A 70 -5.20 16.90 34.32
N ASP A 71 -4.50 15.93 34.89
CA ASP A 71 -3.90 14.80 34.19
C ASP A 71 -4.28 13.55 35.03
N ASP A 72 -4.53 12.42 34.37
CA ASP A 72 -5.06 11.15 34.91
C ASP A 72 -6.55 11.13 35.34
N ASP A 73 -7.46 10.77 34.41
CA ASP A 73 -8.71 10.02 34.64
C ASP A 73 -9.41 9.70 33.28
N ASP A 74 -8.99 8.62 32.61
CA ASP A 74 -9.63 8.08 31.38
C ASP A 74 -9.80 6.55 31.49
N GLU A 75 -10.47 6.09 32.56
CA GLU A 75 -10.79 4.67 32.77
C GLU A 75 -12.09 4.30 32.02
N ILE A 76 -11.93 3.86 30.77
CA ILE A 76 -13.06 3.41 29.92
C ILE A 76 -13.64 2.09 30.47
N LEU A 77 -14.92 2.12 30.84
CA LEU A 77 -15.66 0.95 31.31
C LEU A 77 -15.79 -0.11 30.20
N GLN A 78 -15.38 -1.35 30.50
CA GLN A 78 -15.53 -2.52 29.61
C GLN A 78 -16.94 -3.12 29.72
N GLU A 79 -17.66 -3.24 28.60
CA GLU A 79 -19.06 -3.73 28.53
C GLU A 79 -19.19 -5.09 27.79
N GLU A 80 -18.65 -6.19 28.33
CA GLU A 80 -18.70 -7.50 27.60
C GLU A 80 -19.89 -8.42 27.94
N GLU A 81 -20.46 -8.39 29.15
CA GLU A 81 -21.51 -9.38 29.54
C GLU A 81 -22.96 -8.97 29.19
N GLY A 82 -23.16 -7.86 28.47
CA GLY A 82 -24.45 -7.13 28.43
C GLY A 82 -25.40 -7.39 27.25
N GLU A 83 -24.89 -7.75 26.07
CA GLU A 83 -25.64 -7.62 24.80
C GLU A 83 -26.69 -8.71 24.57
N ALA A 84 -26.35 -9.97 24.85
CA ALA A 84 -27.21 -11.13 24.59
C ALA A 84 -28.59 -11.09 25.30
N THR A 85 -28.74 -10.23 26.31
CA THR A 85 -29.99 -10.04 27.06
C THR A 85 -30.91 -8.99 26.43
N LEU A 86 -30.37 -8.00 25.70
CA LEU A 86 -31.16 -6.91 25.10
C LEU A 86 -31.73 -7.26 23.72
N ALA A 87 -30.95 -7.95 22.87
CA ALA A 87 -31.45 -8.43 21.57
C ALA A 87 -32.75 -9.24 21.74
N LYS A 88 -32.81 -10.03 22.82
CA LYS A 88 -33.94 -10.88 23.22
C LYS A 88 -35.19 -10.11 23.66
N LEU A 89 -35.07 -8.84 24.06
CA LEU A 89 -36.21 -8.02 24.48
C LEU A 89 -36.97 -7.43 23.28
N VAL A 90 -36.28 -7.26 22.15
CA VAL A 90 -36.78 -6.61 20.94
C VAL A 90 -37.30 -7.63 19.92
N THR A 91 -36.68 -8.82 19.84
CA THR A 91 -37.12 -9.92 18.96
C THR A 91 -38.59 -10.33 19.16
N ASP A 92 -39.15 -10.09 20.35
CA ASP A 92 -40.54 -10.41 20.69
C ASP A 92 -41.57 -9.44 20.05
N TRP A 93 -41.16 -8.28 19.50
CA TRP A 93 -42.13 -7.24 19.13
C TRP A 93 -42.70 -7.38 17.71
N ASP A 94 -41.87 -7.62 16.69
CA ASP A 94 -42.30 -7.96 15.32
C ASP A 94 -41.24 -8.62 14.41
N GLY A 95 -40.05 -8.97 14.93
CA GLY A 95 -38.92 -9.46 14.13
C GLY A 95 -37.87 -8.40 13.78
N THR A 96 -38.11 -7.12 14.10
CA THR A 96 -37.08 -6.08 14.04
C THR A 96 -35.91 -6.40 14.99
N VAL A 97 -34.68 -6.31 14.50
CA VAL A 97 -33.43 -6.43 15.26
C VAL A 97 -32.84 -5.02 15.42
N LEU A 98 -32.45 -4.64 16.63
CA LEU A 98 -31.66 -3.43 16.85
C LEU A 98 -30.19 -3.75 16.58
N SER A 99 -29.59 -3.05 15.63
CA SER A 99 -28.15 -3.16 15.31
C SER A 99 -27.44 -1.88 15.73
N ILE A 100 -26.43 -2.04 16.58
CA ILE A 100 -25.50 -0.98 16.95
C ILE A 100 -24.36 -1.05 15.93
N ALA A 101 -24.26 -0.04 15.06
CA ALA A 101 -23.10 0.11 14.20
C ALA A 101 -22.23 1.22 14.78
N ASP A 102 -21.05 0.86 15.30
CA ASP A 102 -19.99 1.84 15.40
C ASP A 102 -19.58 2.22 13.97
N ILE A 103 -19.70 3.51 13.65
CA ILE A 103 -19.46 4.01 12.31
C ILE A 103 -17.97 3.92 11.91
N ALA A 104 -17.06 3.67 12.86
CA ALA A 104 -15.70 3.25 12.54
C ALA A 104 -15.64 1.99 11.64
N ALA A 105 -16.68 1.13 11.64
CA ALA A 105 -16.78 -0.07 10.82
C ALA A 105 -17.28 0.16 9.37
N ARG A 106 -17.48 1.41 8.92
CA ARG A 106 -17.97 1.74 7.56
C ARG A 106 -17.20 1.08 6.40
N ASN A 107 -15.94 0.71 6.62
CA ASN A 107 -15.01 0.29 5.57
C ASN A 107 -14.62 -1.21 5.60
N SER A 108 -15.15 -2.02 6.53
CA SER A 108 -14.79 -3.44 6.64
C SER A 108 -15.91 -4.41 6.23
N ASP A 109 -17.18 -4.10 6.47
CA ASP A 109 -18.31 -4.98 6.13
C ASP A 109 -19.28 -4.30 5.14
N ALA A 110 -19.45 -4.91 3.96
CA ALA A 110 -20.38 -4.46 2.93
C ALA A 110 -21.84 -4.44 3.39
N THR A 111 -22.20 -5.30 4.35
CA THR A 111 -23.53 -5.36 4.98
C THR A 111 -23.77 -4.12 5.83
N ILE A 112 -22.81 -3.78 6.71
CA ILE A 112 -22.87 -2.56 7.53
C ILE A 112 -22.84 -1.32 6.64
N ALA A 113 -21.99 -1.29 5.60
CA ALA A 113 -21.93 -0.18 4.65
C ALA A 113 -23.29 0.04 3.94
N LYS A 114 -23.97 -1.04 3.52
CA LYS A 114 -25.35 -0.96 2.99
C LYS A 114 -26.32 -0.40 4.03
N LEU A 115 -26.33 -0.91 5.25
CA LEU A 115 -27.24 -0.46 6.31
C LEU A 115 -27.01 1.03 6.66
N VAL A 116 -25.76 1.47 6.73
CA VAL A 116 -25.42 2.89 6.92
C VAL A 116 -25.93 3.74 5.75
N GLY A 117 -25.78 3.28 4.50
CA GLY A 117 -26.34 3.95 3.32
C GLY A 117 -27.88 4.03 3.34
N ASP A 118 -28.57 2.97 3.80
CA ASP A 118 -30.02 2.99 4.00
C ASP A 118 -30.42 4.00 5.09
N ALA A 119 -29.63 4.14 6.17
CA ALA A 119 -29.84 5.14 7.21
C ALA A 119 -29.59 6.58 6.72
N GLU A 120 -28.56 6.81 5.90
CA GLU A 120 -28.28 8.09 5.22
C GLU A 120 -29.41 8.48 4.26
N ALA A 121 -30.00 7.53 3.54
CA ALA A 121 -31.18 7.76 2.70
C ALA A 121 -32.41 8.21 3.52
N ILE A 122 -32.64 7.61 4.70
CA ILE A 122 -33.69 8.05 5.62
C ILE A 122 -33.36 9.45 6.17
N ALA A 123 -32.10 9.70 6.57
CA ALA A 123 -31.68 10.98 7.15
C ALA A 123 -31.85 12.15 6.18
N SER A 124 -31.31 12.02 4.96
CA SER A 124 -31.39 13.02 3.90
C SER A 124 -32.82 13.34 3.44
N SER A 125 -33.77 12.42 3.65
CA SER A 125 -35.21 12.66 3.38
C SER A 125 -35.94 13.47 4.46
N HIS A 126 -35.33 13.66 5.65
CA HIS A 126 -35.98 14.23 6.82
C HIS A 126 -35.19 15.38 7.49
N PHE A 127 -33.89 15.50 7.23
CA PHE A 127 -33.01 16.51 7.79
C PHE A 127 -32.17 17.17 6.69
N TYR A 128 -31.78 18.43 6.91
CA TYR A 128 -30.86 19.14 6.01
C TYR A 128 -29.40 18.88 6.40
N GLU A 129 -29.15 18.65 7.68
CA GLU A 129 -27.84 18.34 8.23
C GLU A 129 -27.58 16.83 8.17
N ASP A 130 -26.55 16.43 7.42
CA ASP A 130 -26.04 15.06 7.45
C ASP A 130 -25.12 14.88 8.66
N TRP A 131 -25.68 14.41 9.78
CA TRP A 131 -24.89 14.01 10.94
C TRP A 131 -24.31 12.61 10.79
N ILE A 132 -24.90 11.72 9.99
CA ILE A 132 -24.47 10.32 9.90
C ILE A 132 -23.06 10.26 9.30
N SER A 133 -22.76 11.04 8.26
CA SER A 133 -21.41 11.18 7.68
C SER A 133 -20.40 11.92 8.55
N GLN A 134 -20.84 12.66 9.58
CA GLN A 134 -19.96 13.38 10.52
C GLN A 134 -19.52 12.53 11.71
N ILE A 135 -20.12 11.36 11.92
CA ILE A 135 -19.72 10.47 13.00
C ILE A 135 -18.40 9.82 12.59
N VAL A 136 -17.34 10.13 13.35
CA VAL A 136 -16.06 9.41 13.36
C VAL A 136 -15.76 8.95 14.78
N ARG A 137 -14.81 8.03 14.96
CA ARG A 137 -14.52 7.37 16.26
C ARG A 137 -14.44 8.37 17.44
N ASP A 138 -13.75 9.49 17.21
CA ASP A 138 -13.48 10.52 18.22
C ASP A 138 -14.50 11.69 18.22
N SER A 139 -15.57 11.59 17.44
CA SER A 139 -16.57 12.67 17.29
C SER A 139 -17.48 12.86 18.51
N GLY A 140 -17.49 11.91 19.45
CA GLY A 140 -18.40 11.87 20.60
C GLY A 140 -19.85 11.47 20.26
N TYR A 141 -20.17 11.27 18.99
CA TYR A 141 -21.49 10.81 18.52
C TYR A 141 -21.52 9.27 18.33
N ARG A 142 -22.73 8.71 18.31
CA ARG A 142 -23.04 7.29 18.10
C ARG A 142 -24.26 7.16 17.18
N LEU A 143 -24.27 6.14 16.33
CA LEU A 143 -25.43 5.73 15.51
C LEU A 143 -26.01 4.42 16.07
N THR A 144 -27.32 4.29 16.05
CA THR A 144 -28.01 3.01 16.27
C THR A 144 -29.13 2.86 15.24
N MET A 145 -29.22 1.70 14.62
CA MET A 145 -30.15 1.42 13.51
C MET A 145 -31.19 0.36 13.92
N LEU A 146 -32.44 0.58 13.51
CA LEU A 146 -33.52 -0.38 13.63
C LEU A 146 -33.58 -1.18 12.33
N VAL A 147 -33.17 -2.44 12.34
CA VAL A 147 -33.01 -3.28 11.14
C VAL A 147 -34.08 -4.36 11.09
N GLU A 148 -34.88 -4.39 10.04
CA GLU A 148 -35.83 -5.47 9.76
C GLU A 148 -35.17 -6.52 8.84
N ASP A 149 -35.41 -7.80 9.13
CA ASP A 149 -34.87 -8.97 8.41
C ASP A 149 -33.35 -8.90 8.14
N SER A 150 -32.58 -8.35 9.08
CA SER A 150 -31.12 -8.13 9.02
C SER A 150 -30.59 -7.36 7.78
N THR A 151 -31.48 -6.77 6.98
CA THR A 151 -31.14 -6.28 5.63
C THR A 151 -31.71 -4.90 5.31
N THR A 152 -32.71 -4.44 6.05
CA THR A 152 -33.44 -3.19 5.74
C THR A 152 -33.48 -2.28 6.96
N VAL A 153 -32.88 -1.09 6.88
CA VAL A 153 -33.02 -0.08 7.94
C VAL A 153 -34.41 0.53 7.89
N THR A 154 -35.14 0.44 9.01
CA THR A 154 -36.48 0.99 9.21
C THR A 154 -36.48 2.30 9.99
N GLY A 155 -35.35 2.64 10.63
CA GLY A 155 -35.13 3.90 11.33
C GLY A 155 -33.78 3.95 12.04
N PHE A 156 -33.46 5.10 12.62
CA PHE A 156 -32.18 5.32 13.28
C PHE A 156 -32.26 6.33 14.45
N LEU A 157 -31.22 6.34 15.28
CA LEU A 157 -30.90 7.38 16.26
C LEU A 157 -29.43 7.81 16.12
N VAL A 158 -29.18 9.12 16.09
CA VAL A 158 -27.86 9.72 16.32
C VAL A 158 -27.90 10.43 17.67
N TYR A 159 -26.98 10.09 18.57
CA TYR A 159 -26.89 10.66 19.90
C TYR A 159 -25.44 10.86 20.35
N SER A 160 -25.23 11.64 21.40
CA SER A 160 -23.93 11.82 22.08
C SER A 160 -24.07 11.70 23.60
N TYR A 161 -22.96 11.41 24.27
CA TYR A 161 -22.88 11.41 25.73
C TYR A 161 -22.43 12.78 26.25
N LYS A 162 -23.09 13.27 27.31
CA LYS A 162 -22.75 14.54 27.98
C LYS A 162 -22.83 14.38 29.49
N ALA A 163 -21.68 14.28 30.17
CA ALA A 163 -21.55 14.16 31.62
C ALA A 163 -22.39 13.03 32.25
N SER A 164 -23.67 13.28 32.58
CA SER A 164 -24.61 12.28 33.08
C SER A 164 -25.91 12.16 32.26
N CYS A 165 -25.91 12.57 30.99
CA CYS A 165 -27.07 12.40 30.10
C CYS A 165 -26.72 11.96 28.67
N ILE A 166 -27.68 11.32 28.00
CA ILE A 166 -27.67 11.14 26.54
C ILE A 166 -28.38 12.31 25.88
N GLU A 167 -27.76 12.93 24.86
CA GLU A 167 -28.41 13.92 23.99
C GLU A 167 -28.68 13.34 22.60
N VAL A 168 -29.96 13.23 22.23
CA VAL A 168 -30.40 12.77 20.91
C VAL A 168 -30.38 13.94 19.93
N ILE A 169 -29.49 13.85 18.93
CA ILE A 169 -29.24 14.87 17.91
C ILE A 169 -30.22 14.72 16.74
N GLN A 170 -30.38 13.48 16.25
CA GLN A 170 -31.34 13.13 15.21
C GLN A 170 -31.98 11.77 15.51
N THR A 171 -33.25 11.61 15.12
CA THR A 171 -33.89 10.30 15.06
C THR A 171 -35.02 10.34 14.04
N ALA A 172 -35.14 9.28 13.25
CA ALA A 172 -36.21 9.13 12.28
C ALA A 172 -36.61 7.67 12.08
N ILE A 173 -37.86 7.48 11.67
CA ILE A 173 -38.42 6.21 11.20
C ILE A 173 -38.81 6.40 9.74
N ALA A 174 -38.36 5.48 8.88
CA ALA A 174 -38.66 5.46 7.45
C ALA A 174 -40.16 5.55 7.22
N GLU A 175 -40.60 6.34 6.23
CA GLU A 175 -42.01 6.71 6.09
C GLU A 175 -42.96 5.50 5.98
N ALA A 176 -42.54 4.47 5.24
CA ALA A 176 -43.28 3.21 5.08
C ALA A 176 -43.45 2.40 6.38
N HIS A 177 -42.62 2.62 7.41
CA HIS A 177 -42.62 1.88 8.68
C HIS A 177 -43.18 2.72 9.85
N ARG A 178 -43.64 3.96 9.59
CA ARG A 178 -44.29 4.81 10.59
C ARG A 178 -45.62 4.20 11.05
N GLY A 179 -46.02 4.50 12.29
CA GLY A 179 -47.23 3.95 12.90
C GLY A 179 -47.12 2.52 13.44
N ARG A 180 -46.07 1.75 13.07
CA ARG A 180 -45.80 0.40 13.61
C ARG A 180 -45.36 0.37 15.09
N GLY A 181 -45.03 1.53 15.67
CA GLY A 181 -44.53 1.64 17.05
C GLY A 181 -42.99 1.69 17.17
N LEU A 182 -42.25 1.53 16.06
CA LEU A 182 -40.78 1.53 16.04
C LEU A 182 -40.13 2.75 16.70
N GLY A 183 -40.72 3.95 16.58
CA GLY A 183 -40.22 5.13 17.29
C GLY A 183 -40.30 5.00 18.82
N ARG A 184 -41.33 4.32 19.35
CA ARG A 184 -41.40 4.00 20.79
C ARG A 184 -40.37 2.94 21.15
N CYS A 185 -40.14 1.95 20.28
CA CYS A 185 -39.08 0.95 20.47
C CYS A 185 -37.71 1.63 20.60
N ALA A 186 -37.36 2.51 19.65
CA ALA A 186 -36.15 3.33 19.68
C ALA A 186 -35.97 4.10 21.01
N MET A 187 -37.01 4.79 21.48
CA MET A 187 -36.95 5.52 22.77
C MET A 187 -36.90 4.61 24.00
N THR A 188 -37.49 3.41 23.93
CA THR A 188 -37.47 2.43 25.03
C THR A 188 -36.09 1.79 25.15
N TRP A 189 -35.49 1.39 24.03
CA TRP A 189 -34.10 0.92 23.97
C TRP A 189 -33.14 1.97 24.51
N LEU A 190 -33.29 3.25 24.09
CA LEU A 190 -32.43 4.33 24.57
C LEU A 190 -32.54 4.55 26.08
N LEU A 191 -33.74 4.37 26.66
CA LEU A 191 -33.95 4.40 28.11
C LEU A 191 -33.23 3.25 28.83
N GLU A 192 -33.30 2.04 28.31
CA GLU A 192 -32.59 0.89 28.88
C GLU A 192 -31.06 1.03 28.74
N HIS A 193 -30.61 1.59 27.62
CA HIS A 193 -29.21 1.92 27.39
C HIS A 193 -28.68 2.96 28.39
N ALA A 194 -29.41 4.06 28.60
CA ALA A 194 -29.06 5.06 29.62
C ALA A 194 -29.06 4.49 31.05
N LYS A 195 -29.97 3.55 31.36
CA LYS A 195 -29.99 2.85 32.66
C LYS A 195 -28.75 1.98 32.89
N LYS A 196 -28.29 1.27 31.85
CA LYS A 196 -27.07 0.46 31.92
C LYS A 196 -25.82 1.32 32.09
N ALA A 197 -25.72 2.39 31.31
CA ALA A 197 -24.62 3.36 31.38
C ALA A 197 -24.63 4.25 32.65
N GLY A 198 -25.57 4.06 33.59
CA GLY A 198 -25.62 4.80 34.86
C GLY A 198 -25.96 6.30 34.70
N LEU A 199 -26.65 6.68 33.62
CA LEU A 199 -26.94 8.09 33.29
C LEU A 199 -28.25 8.56 33.92
N ASP A 200 -28.30 9.83 34.34
CA ASP A 200 -29.43 10.44 35.05
C ASP A 200 -30.62 10.76 34.12
N SER A 201 -30.33 11.13 32.86
CA SER A 201 -31.36 11.66 31.96
C SER A 201 -31.08 11.44 30.46
N ILE A 202 -32.14 11.57 29.67
CA ILE A 202 -32.08 11.60 28.20
C ILE A 202 -32.73 12.90 27.72
N THR A 203 -32.06 13.65 26.85
CA THR A 203 -32.61 14.84 26.21
C THR A 203 -32.78 14.65 24.71
N VAL A 204 -33.83 15.22 24.12
CA VAL A 204 -34.07 15.18 22.67
C VAL A 204 -34.64 16.52 22.21
N GLY A 205 -34.05 17.10 21.16
CA GLY A 205 -34.54 18.31 20.51
C GLY A 205 -35.63 17.98 19.49
N CYS A 206 -36.85 18.47 19.66
CA CYS A 206 -37.97 18.15 18.76
C CYS A 206 -38.71 19.39 18.23
N THR A 207 -39.46 19.19 17.14
CA THR A 207 -40.40 20.19 16.61
C THR A 207 -41.70 20.20 17.42
N ALA A 208 -42.56 21.20 17.23
CA ALA A 208 -43.84 21.31 17.94
C ALA A 208 -44.78 20.11 17.68
N GLU A 209 -44.70 19.48 16.50
CA GLU A 209 -45.44 18.28 16.15
C GLU A 209 -44.92 17.04 16.90
N GLY A 210 -43.61 16.98 17.16
CA GLY A 210 -42.96 15.86 17.85
C GLY A 210 -43.24 15.79 19.35
N VAL A 211 -43.56 16.91 20.00
CA VAL A 211 -43.79 17.00 21.46
C VAL A 211 -44.77 15.93 21.96
N GLN A 212 -45.95 15.80 21.34
CA GLN A 212 -46.97 14.84 21.78
C GLN A 212 -46.53 13.38 21.68
N PHE A 213 -45.57 13.07 20.81
CA PHE A 213 -45.00 11.72 20.72
C PHE A 213 -44.05 11.48 21.90
N TYR A 214 -43.14 12.40 22.18
CA TYR A 214 -42.18 12.27 23.29
C TYR A 214 -42.87 12.30 24.66
N GLU A 215 -43.93 13.09 24.85
CA GLU A 215 -44.77 13.05 26.07
C GLU A 215 -45.39 11.66 26.29
N ARG A 216 -45.85 10.99 25.23
CA ARG A 216 -46.37 9.60 25.30
C ARG A 216 -45.28 8.54 25.51
N CYS A 217 -44.01 8.93 25.39
CA CYS A 217 -42.84 8.13 25.77
C CYS A 217 -42.30 8.53 27.17
N GLY A 218 -43.01 9.40 27.91
CA GLY A 218 -42.69 9.80 29.29
C GLY A 218 -41.82 11.06 29.41
N PHE A 219 -41.36 11.64 28.30
CA PHE A 219 -40.51 12.84 28.36
C PHE A 219 -41.32 14.06 28.83
N LYS A 220 -40.69 14.92 29.62
CA LYS A 220 -41.22 16.18 30.12
C LYS A 220 -40.68 17.35 29.30
N HIS A 221 -41.43 18.44 29.24
CA HIS A 221 -40.98 19.68 28.60
C HIS A 221 -39.76 20.27 29.33
N GLY A 222 -38.69 20.53 28.58
CA GLY A 222 -37.48 21.23 29.01
C GLY A 222 -37.42 22.67 28.50
N SER A 223 -36.20 23.17 28.27
CA SER A 223 -35.95 24.49 27.70
C SER A 223 -36.28 24.55 26.21
N ARG A 224 -36.48 25.77 25.70
CA ARG A 224 -36.56 26.03 24.25
C ARG A 224 -35.19 26.47 23.75
N THR A 225 -34.69 25.84 22.69
CA THR A 225 -33.39 26.17 22.09
C THR A 225 -33.45 27.43 21.22
N PRO A 226 -32.31 28.09 20.92
CA PRO A 226 -32.28 29.33 20.13
C PRO A 226 -32.80 29.19 18.70
N ASP A 227 -32.73 27.99 18.11
CA ASP A 227 -33.30 27.64 16.79
C ASP A 227 -34.81 27.39 16.83
N GLY A 228 -35.43 27.46 18.01
CA GLY A 228 -36.87 27.38 18.21
C GLY A 228 -37.42 25.97 18.48
N ARG A 229 -36.58 24.92 18.47
CA ARG A 229 -36.95 23.56 18.87
C ARG A 229 -37.27 23.51 20.38
N ILE A 230 -38.00 22.47 20.78
CA ILE A 230 -38.38 22.21 22.17
C ILE A 230 -37.52 21.02 22.65
N THR A 231 -36.68 21.25 23.65
CA THR A 231 -35.96 20.16 24.31
C THR A 231 -36.94 19.40 25.20
N MET A 232 -37.04 18.10 24.99
CA MET A 232 -37.78 17.17 25.84
C MET A 232 -36.79 16.38 26.68
N CYS A 233 -37.07 16.15 27.96
CA CYS A 233 -36.17 15.48 28.90
C CYS A 233 -36.87 14.32 29.62
N LEU A 234 -36.22 13.15 29.65
CA LEU A 234 -36.65 11.97 30.38
C LEU A 234 -35.71 11.73 31.56
N ASP A 235 -36.28 11.54 32.74
CA ASP A 235 -35.56 11.18 33.97
C ASP A 235 -35.44 9.66 34.05
N VAL A 236 -34.20 9.17 34.07
CA VAL A 236 -33.89 7.73 33.98
C VAL A 236 -34.14 7.01 35.30
N ALA A 237 -33.92 7.68 36.43
CA ALA A 237 -34.13 7.14 37.76
C ALA A 237 -35.61 7.02 38.13
N HIS A 238 -36.46 7.93 37.63
CA HIS A 238 -37.89 7.98 37.96
C HIS A 238 -38.82 7.29 36.95
N THR A 239 -38.29 6.55 35.98
CA THR A 239 -39.08 5.78 35.00
C THR A 239 -39.15 4.30 35.34
N GLU A 240 -40.28 3.84 35.87
CA GLU A 240 -40.58 2.40 35.99
C GLU A 240 -40.59 1.74 34.59
N THR A 241 -40.18 0.47 34.50
CA THR A 241 -40.12 -0.27 33.23
C THR A 241 -41.52 -0.53 32.68
N VAL A 242 -41.76 -0.11 31.44
CA VAL A 242 -43.05 -0.30 30.76
C VAL A 242 -43.20 -1.76 30.36
N THR A 243 -44.00 -2.52 31.12
CA THR A 243 -44.31 -3.91 30.77
C THR A 243 -45.03 -4.01 29.41
N PRO A 244 -44.71 -5.00 28.55
CA PRO A 244 -45.38 -5.18 27.27
C PRO A 244 -46.89 -5.37 27.43
N ILE A 245 -47.67 -4.51 26.74
CA ILE A 245 -49.13 -4.62 26.70
C ILE A 245 -49.50 -5.86 25.89
N LYS A 246 -50.12 -6.86 26.54
CA LYS A 246 -50.71 -8.00 25.84
C LYS A 246 -51.82 -7.49 24.90
N LYS A 247 -51.83 -7.98 23.66
CA LYS A 247 -52.90 -7.70 22.69
C LYS A 247 -54.26 -8.10 23.26
N GLU A 248 -55.06 -7.12 23.67
CA GLU A 248 -56.51 -7.25 23.71
C GLU A 248 -57.06 -6.90 22.31
N GLU A 249 -57.86 -7.78 21.74
CA GLU A 249 -58.56 -7.52 20.48
C GLU A 249 -59.73 -6.55 20.71
N GLU A 250 -59.49 -5.25 20.53
CA GLU A 250 -60.59 -4.27 20.51
C GLU A 250 -61.17 -4.14 19.09
N ALA A 251 -62.32 -4.78 18.88
CA ALA A 251 -63.01 -4.81 17.59
C ALA A 251 -63.67 -3.47 17.24
N ALA A 252 -62.98 -2.63 16.47
CA ALA A 252 -63.53 -1.38 15.97
C ALA A 252 -64.59 -1.62 14.87
N GLN A 253 -65.85 -1.26 15.16
CA GLN A 253 -66.94 -1.25 14.19
C GLN A 253 -66.75 -0.12 13.16
N PRO A 254 -67.03 -0.34 11.86
CA PRO A 254 -67.06 0.75 10.88
C PRO A 254 -68.32 1.60 11.05
N PRO A 255 -68.25 2.94 10.93
CA PRO A 255 -69.41 3.82 11.06
C PRO A 255 -70.37 3.70 9.88
N ALA A 256 -71.67 3.83 10.15
CA ALA A 256 -72.73 3.72 9.16
C ALA A 256 -73.16 5.07 8.55
N GLY A 257 -73.49 5.07 7.25
CA GLY A 257 -74.10 6.18 6.51
C GLY A 257 -73.12 6.93 5.58
N GLN A 258 -73.46 7.30 4.34
CA GLN A 258 -74.76 7.31 3.66
C GLN A 258 -74.71 6.92 2.16
N GLU A 259 -75.90 6.61 1.67
CA GLU A 259 -76.32 6.09 0.36
C GLU A 259 -75.85 6.82 -0.92
N LYS A 260 -75.55 6.00 -1.95
CA LYS A 260 -76.09 6.01 -3.34
C LYS A 260 -75.32 4.92 -4.11
N GLY A 261 -75.88 3.94 -4.80
CA GLY A 261 -77.25 3.70 -5.27
C GLY A 261 -77.17 3.09 -6.69
N GLY A 262 -77.24 1.76 -6.84
CA GLY A 262 -77.09 1.06 -8.13
C GLY A 262 -77.52 -0.41 -8.06
N LYS A 263 -78.17 -0.93 -9.10
CA LYS A 263 -78.92 -2.23 -9.11
C LYS A 263 -78.24 -3.33 -9.95
N GLY A 264 -78.48 -4.59 -9.57
CA GLY A 264 -78.30 -5.83 -10.38
C GLY A 264 -77.81 -6.99 -9.51
N GLN A 265 -78.60 -8.02 -9.15
CA GLN A 265 -79.01 -9.21 -9.95
C GLN A 265 -77.86 -9.86 -10.75
N ALA A 266 -77.61 -11.19 -10.81
CA ALA A 266 -78.01 -12.37 -10.02
C ALA A 266 -77.19 -13.60 -10.53
N GLY A 267 -76.97 -14.73 -9.84
CA GLY A 267 -77.27 -15.12 -8.45
C GLY A 267 -77.79 -16.58 -8.30
N LYS A 268 -77.24 -17.34 -7.31
CA LYS A 268 -77.60 -18.71 -6.83
C LYS A 268 -76.82 -19.91 -7.42
N GLY A 269 -76.31 -20.79 -6.55
CA GLY A 269 -75.64 -22.05 -6.91
C GLY A 269 -75.15 -22.91 -5.73
N LYS A 270 -76.08 -23.56 -5.05
CA LYS A 270 -75.95 -24.49 -3.90
C LYS A 270 -74.95 -25.67 -4.03
N VAL A 271 -74.17 -25.87 -2.96
CA VAL A 271 -73.81 -27.11 -2.18
C VAL A 271 -74.79 -28.33 -2.30
N PRO A 272 -74.50 -29.59 -1.85
CA PRO A 272 -73.47 -30.06 -0.87
C PRO A 272 -72.86 -31.50 -1.03
N VAL A 273 -72.09 -31.91 0.01
CA VAL A 273 -71.98 -33.26 0.65
C VAL A 273 -70.63 -34.02 0.53
N ALA A 274 -70.13 -34.49 1.69
CA ALA A 274 -68.90 -35.28 1.94
C ALA A 274 -69.28 -36.79 2.21
N PRO A 275 -68.67 -37.66 3.07
CA PRO A 275 -67.46 -37.56 3.93
C PRO A 275 -66.59 -38.86 4.11
N LYS A 276 -65.59 -38.79 5.03
CA LYS A 276 -64.88 -39.87 5.79
C LYS A 276 -63.86 -40.76 5.02
N GLY A 277 -62.73 -41.18 5.61
CA GLY A 277 -62.10 -40.80 6.90
C GLY A 277 -61.07 -41.86 7.43
N GLN A 278 -60.32 -41.53 8.50
CA GLN A 278 -59.51 -42.42 9.37
C GLN A 278 -58.27 -43.13 8.73
N ALA A 279 -57.13 -43.41 9.40
CA ALA A 279 -56.62 -43.06 10.74
C ALA A 279 -55.05 -43.18 10.76
N ALA A 280 -54.41 -42.66 11.82
CA ALA A 280 -52.99 -42.92 12.18
C ALA A 280 -52.92 -44.01 13.30
N PRO A 281 -51.76 -44.59 13.73
CA PRO A 281 -50.60 -43.83 14.27
C PRO A 281 -49.16 -44.42 14.12
N LYS A 282 -48.17 -43.54 14.38
CA LYS A 282 -46.83 -43.70 14.99
C LYS A 282 -46.22 -45.12 15.21
N ALA A 283 -44.93 -45.31 14.88
CA ALA A 283 -43.82 -45.25 15.87
C ALA A 283 -42.39 -45.56 15.33
N VAL A 284 -41.45 -44.73 15.79
CA VAL A 284 -39.98 -44.86 15.98
C VAL A 284 -39.35 -46.26 15.98
N LEU A 285 -38.15 -46.39 15.36
CA LEU A 285 -37.05 -47.27 15.83
C LEU A 285 -35.66 -46.73 15.44
N LYS A 286 -34.65 -46.95 16.31
CA LYS A 286 -33.21 -46.61 16.13
C LYS A 286 -32.41 -47.79 15.54
N PRO A 287 -31.22 -47.58 14.94
CA PRO A 287 -30.41 -48.64 14.35
C PRO A 287 -29.64 -49.49 15.39
N ALA A 288 -29.21 -50.69 14.98
CA ALA A 288 -28.46 -51.66 15.79
C ALA A 288 -27.15 -52.08 15.08
N ALA A 289 -26.18 -52.57 15.85
CA ALA A 289 -24.81 -52.87 15.40
C ALA A 289 -24.46 -54.37 15.41
N ALA A 290 -23.51 -54.75 14.53
CA ALA A 290 -22.64 -55.95 14.57
C ALA A 290 -21.50 -55.67 13.55
N ASN A 291 -20.18 -55.79 13.78
CA ASN A 291 -19.32 -56.66 14.60
C ASN A 291 -19.26 -58.12 14.09
N LEU A 292 -18.09 -58.54 13.55
CA LEU A 292 -17.28 -59.69 14.02
C LEU A 292 -16.09 -60.05 13.09
N GLN A 293 -14.89 -60.13 13.70
CA GLN A 293 -13.78 -61.09 13.47
C GLN A 293 -13.07 -61.24 12.09
N GLY A 294 -11.72 -61.17 12.15
CA GLY A 294 -10.80 -61.83 11.19
C GLY A 294 -9.95 -62.93 11.87
N PRO A 295 -8.92 -63.50 11.21
CA PRO A 295 -7.98 -64.44 11.85
C PRO A 295 -6.49 -63.98 11.86
N LYS A 296 -5.70 -64.58 12.77
CA LYS A 296 -4.27 -64.28 13.05
C LYS A 296 -3.33 -65.40 12.61
N ALA A 297 -2.08 -65.07 12.25
CA ALA A 297 -0.83 -65.82 12.54
C ALA A 297 0.37 -64.86 12.29
N VAL A 298 1.20 -64.43 13.26
CA VAL A 298 2.12 -65.13 14.19
C VAL A 298 3.37 -65.71 13.52
N LEU A 299 4.53 -65.06 13.71
CA LEU A 299 5.77 -65.65 14.26
C LEU A 299 6.78 -64.57 14.72
N LYS A 300 7.86 -64.99 15.40
CA LYS A 300 8.69 -64.19 16.34
C LYS A 300 10.11 -63.82 15.82
N PRO A 301 10.83 -62.88 16.48
CA PRO A 301 12.14 -62.38 16.04
C PRO A 301 13.37 -63.05 16.70
N ALA A 302 14.55 -62.88 16.07
CA ALA A 302 15.90 -63.05 16.62
C ALA A 302 16.85 -62.12 15.82
N VAL A 303 17.58 -61.14 16.37
CA VAL A 303 18.69 -61.15 17.36
C VAL A 303 20.00 -61.78 16.85
N ALA A 304 20.95 -60.93 16.45
CA ALA A 304 22.41 -61.12 16.59
C ALA A 304 23.20 -59.79 16.42
N LYS A 305 24.14 -59.51 17.33
CA LYS A 305 25.28 -58.57 17.17
C LYS A 305 26.60 -59.40 17.07
N PRO A 306 27.84 -58.86 17.22
CA PRO A 306 28.63 -58.22 16.16
C PRO A 306 30.10 -58.75 16.04
N GLY A 307 30.87 -58.21 15.08
CA GLY A 307 32.35 -58.27 15.04
C GLY A 307 32.96 -58.88 13.76
N VAL A 308 34.26 -58.77 13.43
CA VAL A 308 35.41 -57.96 13.94
C VAL A 308 36.53 -58.00 12.85
N GLY A 309 37.34 -56.93 12.71
CA GLY A 309 38.66 -56.90 12.01
C GLY A 309 38.63 -56.60 10.49
N GLY A 310 39.71 -56.09 9.84
CA GLY A 310 40.98 -55.56 10.36
C GLY A 310 42.15 -55.54 9.35
N VAL A 311 42.78 -54.36 9.14
CA VAL A 311 44.25 -54.12 9.02
C VAL A 311 45.05 -54.54 7.73
N VAL A 312 45.39 -53.54 6.86
CA VAL A 312 46.76 -53.15 6.33
C VAL A 312 47.59 -54.14 5.44
N PRO A 313 48.52 -53.73 4.51
CA PRO A 313 48.59 -52.66 3.48
C PRO A 313 48.99 -53.24 2.07
N PRO A 314 49.56 -52.44 1.13
CA PRO A 314 51.01 -52.61 0.84
C PRO A 314 51.80 -51.31 0.55
N LYS A 315 53.13 -51.41 0.40
CA LYS A 315 54.12 -50.30 0.47
C LYS A 315 55.32 -50.54 -0.48
N VAL A 316 55.92 -49.47 -1.05
CA VAL A 316 57.27 -49.40 -1.70
C VAL A 316 57.41 -50.17 -3.04
N GLY A 317 58.13 -49.75 -4.10
CA GLY A 317 59.00 -48.60 -4.45
C GLY A 317 59.44 -48.76 -5.93
N ALA A 318 60.48 -48.17 -6.54
CA ALA A 318 61.51 -47.18 -6.18
C ALA A 318 62.31 -46.78 -7.47
N LYS A 319 63.24 -45.81 -7.37
CA LYS A 319 64.26 -45.36 -8.38
C LYS A 319 63.72 -44.49 -9.54
N GLY A 320 64.41 -43.46 -10.03
CA GLY A 320 65.68 -42.82 -9.63
C GLY A 320 66.02 -41.63 -10.56
N GLY A 321 66.89 -40.70 -10.13
CA GLY A 321 67.35 -39.56 -10.95
C GLY A 321 68.46 -39.92 -11.98
N PRO A 322 69.33 -38.99 -12.47
CA PRO A 322 69.63 -37.67 -11.88
C PRO A 322 70.04 -36.48 -12.81
N ALA A 323 70.19 -35.30 -12.18
CA ALA A 323 71.28 -34.30 -12.35
C ALA A 323 71.45 -33.36 -13.59
N LYS A 324 71.52 -32.05 -13.25
CA LYS A 324 72.47 -31.00 -13.74
C LYS A 324 72.32 -30.50 -15.20
N ALA A 325 72.70 -29.27 -15.59
CA ALA A 325 73.31 -28.12 -14.90
C ALA A 325 73.10 -26.81 -15.70
N ALA A 326 73.31 -25.64 -15.06
CA ALA A 326 73.60 -24.30 -15.65
C ALA A 326 72.57 -23.71 -16.66
N GLY A 327 72.42 -22.40 -16.84
CA GLY A 327 73.13 -21.24 -16.29
C GLY A 327 73.30 -20.15 -17.37
N LEU A 328 73.47 -18.91 -16.95
CA LEU A 328 73.83 -17.71 -17.72
C LEU A 328 72.74 -16.91 -18.47
N VAL A 329 72.83 -15.61 -18.17
CA VAL A 329 72.12 -14.41 -18.64
C VAL A 329 72.77 -13.91 -19.97
N PRO A 330 72.41 -12.72 -20.48
CA PRO A 330 71.60 -12.45 -21.68
C PRO A 330 72.45 -12.25 -22.96
N PRO A 331 71.89 -11.62 -24.02
CA PRO A 331 72.53 -10.36 -24.42
C PRO A 331 71.58 -9.20 -24.78
N LYS A 332 72.19 -8.03 -24.88
CA LYS A 332 71.62 -6.72 -25.26
C LYS A 332 72.05 -6.33 -26.69
N GLU A 333 71.32 -5.36 -27.25
CA GLU A 333 71.77 -4.33 -28.22
C GLU A 333 72.34 -4.74 -29.60
N ALA A 334 71.68 -4.24 -30.67
CA ALA A 334 72.30 -3.46 -31.75
C ALA A 334 71.20 -2.79 -32.60
N GLY A 335 71.51 -1.66 -33.25
CA GLY A 335 70.60 -0.98 -34.19
C GLY A 335 71.31 -0.51 -35.47
N GLN A 336 70.65 0.40 -36.22
CA GLN A 336 71.10 1.21 -37.38
C GLN A 336 70.49 0.90 -38.77
N GLY A 337 69.58 1.79 -39.21
CA GLY A 337 69.48 2.40 -40.57
C GLY A 337 69.20 1.54 -41.81
N PRO A 338 68.99 2.15 -43.01
CA PRO A 338 69.00 3.58 -43.34
C PRO A 338 67.70 4.09 -44.05
N ALA A 339 67.70 5.36 -44.49
CA ALA A 339 66.56 6.05 -45.12
C ALA A 339 66.68 6.22 -46.65
N VAL A 340 65.56 6.34 -47.38
CA VAL A 340 65.43 6.96 -48.72
C VAL A 340 64.05 7.66 -48.85
N ALA A 341 63.98 8.76 -49.63
CA ALA A 341 62.83 9.65 -49.76
C ALA A 341 61.89 9.38 -50.96
N GLY A 342 60.68 9.97 -50.95
CA GLY A 342 59.75 10.01 -52.09
C GLY A 342 58.63 11.06 -51.93
N ARG A 343 58.31 11.83 -52.99
CA ARG A 343 57.34 12.96 -53.02
C ARG A 343 55.99 12.58 -53.69
N ILE A 344 54.90 13.18 -53.20
CA ILE A 344 53.84 13.95 -53.92
C ILE A 344 53.75 13.70 -55.45
N PRO A 345 52.57 13.33 -56.05
CA PRO A 345 51.45 14.28 -56.18
C PRO A 345 49.99 13.73 -56.23
N ALA A 346 49.04 14.66 -56.12
CA ALA A 346 47.61 14.48 -56.43
C ALA A 346 47.27 14.73 -57.92
N PRO A 347 46.14 14.18 -58.41
CA PRO A 347 45.17 14.94 -59.23
C PRO A 347 43.70 14.69 -58.75
N LYS A 348 42.67 15.56 -58.86
CA LYS A 348 42.27 16.68 -59.74
C LYS A 348 41.49 16.26 -61.02
N VAL A 349 40.45 17.05 -61.39
CA VAL A 349 39.66 17.08 -62.67
C VAL A 349 38.52 16.04 -62.78
N GLU A 350 37.29 16.27 -63.32
CA GLU A 350 36.36 17.42 -63.55
C GLU A 350 34.93 16.87 -63.87
N PRO A 351 33.84 17.67 -63.92
CA PRO A 351 32.45 17.20 -64.10
C PRO A 351 31.89 17.22 -65.55
N ALA A 352 30.83 16.43 -65.83
CA ALA A 352 30.20 16.32 -67.16
C ALA A 352 28.64 16.40 -67.20
N LYS A 353 28.14 17.64 -67.28
CA LYS A 353 26.98 18.16 -68.05
C LYS A 353 25.79 17.27 -68.52
N ALA A 354 24.61 17.63 -67.99
CA ALA A 354 23.48 18.30 -68.68
C ALA A 354 22.39 17.55 -69.49
N LYS A 355 21.12 17.78 -69.09
CA LYS A 355 19.89 18.18 -69.86
C LYS A 355 18.67 18.03 -68.92
N GLY A 356 17.66 18.90 -68.82
CA GLY A 356 17.47 20.27 -69.32
C GLY A 356 16.06 20.53 -69.84
N GLN A 357 15.21 21.29 -69.11
CA GLN A 357 14.19 22.19 -69.70
C GLN A 357 13.52 23.11 -68.65
N THR A 358 13.30 24.37 -69.03
CA THR A 358 12.68 25.44 -68.23
C THR A 358 11.46 26.00 -68.97
N VAL A 359 10.32 26.23 -68.29
CA VAL A 359 9.33 27.28 -68.66
C VAL A 359 8.61 27.78 -67.39
N ALA A 360 8.57 29.11 -67.22
CA ALA A 360 7.70 29.87 -66.29
C ALA A 360 6.80 30.81 -67.16
N PRO A 361 6.04 31.84 -66.69
CA PRO A 361 5.90 32.41 -65.34
C PRO A 361 4.47 32.95 -65.00
N LYS A 362 4.38 33.79 -63.93
CA LYS A 362 3.29 34.72 -63.53
C LYS A 362 2.09 34.08 -62.81
N GLY A 363 1.53 34.64 -61.72
CA GLY A 363 1.85 35.86 -60.97
C GLY A 363 0.68 36.85 -60.96
N GLN A 364 -0.02 36.99 -59.81
CA GLN A 364 -0.98 38.06 -59.59
C GLN A 364 -1.22 38.37 -58.09
N THR A 365 -1.37 39.66 -57.78
CA THR A 365 -1.58 40.26 -56.45
C THR A 365 -3.01 40.79 -56.32
N VAL A 366 -3.72 40.54 -55.21
CA VAL A 366 -4.88 41.37 -54.81
C VAL A 366 -5.01 41.45 -53.28
N ALA A 367 -5.29 42.65 -52.79
CA ALA A 367 -5.92 42.98 -51.50
C ALA A 367 -6.81 44.23 -51.74
N PRO A 368 -7.55 44.78 -50.75
CA PRO A 368 -8.44 44.19 -49.74
C PRO A 368 -9.92 44.62 -50.01
N PRO A 369 -10.84 44.52 -49.04
CA PRO A 369 -11.65 45.73 -48.76
C PRO A 369 -12.03 45.98 -47.28
N LYS A 370 -12.48 47.22 -47.01
CA LYS A 370 -12.96 47.74 -45.71
C LYS A 370 -14.49 47.84 -45.65
N ALA A 371 -15.10 47.62 -44.48
CA ALA A 371 -16.36 48.26 -44.06
C ALA A 371 -16.44 48.28 -42.51
N LYS A 372 -16.36 49.43 -41.83
CA LYS A 372 -17.48 50.35 -41.46
C LYS A 372 -18.57 49.67 -40.62
N GLY A 373 -18.58 49.93 -39.31
CA GLY A 373 -19.54 49.40 -38.35
C GLY A 373 -20.73 50.32 -38.02
N LYS A 374 -21.50 49.95 -36.99
CA LYS A 374 -22.53 50.78 -36.33
C LYS A 374 -22.74 50.34 -34.87
N THR A 375 -22.90 51.32 -33.98
CA THR A 375 -23.17 51.17 -32.55
C THR A 375 -24.67 51.15 -32.26
N VAL A 376 -25.17 50.18 -31.47
CA VAL A 376 -26.42 50.28 -30.68
C VAL A 376 -26.32 49.42 -29.40
N LYS A 377 -26.64 50.01 -28.25
CA LYS A 377 -27.11 49.37 -26.99
C LYS A 377 -28.52 49.92 -26.71
N PRO A 378 -29.30 49.37 -25.76
CA PRO A 378 -29.52 47.96 -25.41
C PRO A 378 -31.04 47.62 -25.34
N LYS A 379 -31.43 46.36 -25.13
CA LYS A 379 -32.70 46.03 -24.46
C LYS A 379 -32.69 44.62 -23.86
N ALA A 380 -33.17 44.51 -22.63
CA ALA A 380 -33.23 43.26 -21.88
C ALA A 380 -34.53 42.49 -22.16
N LYS A 381 -34.47 41.15 -22.01
CA LYS A 381 -35.52 40.36 -21.36
C LYS A 381 -34.97 38.99 -20.93
N GLN A 382 -35.43 38.51 -19.78
CA GLN A 382 -35.13 37.17 -19.26
C GLN A 382 -35.93 36.11 -20.01
N ALA A 383 -35.33 34.94 -20.19
CA ALA A 383 -36.01 33.65 -20.19
C ALA A 383 -34.99 32.61 -19.69
N THR A 384 -35.36 31.84 -18.67
CA THR A 384 -34.62 30.66 -18.20
C THR A 384 -34.99 29.47 -19.06
N GLU A 385 -34.02 28.80 -19.66
CA GLU A 385 -34.23 27.48 -20.27
C GLU A 385 -33.02 26.60 -19.96
N GLU A 386 -33.31 25.39 -19.48
CA GLU A 386 -32.36 24.48 -18.84
C GLU A 386 -31.98 23.40 -19.85
N VAL A 387 -30.77 23.49 -20.43
CA VAL A 387 -30.30 22.56 -21.46
C VAL A 387 -29.53 21.42 -20.80
N LYS A 388 -30.18 20.26 -20.69
CA LYS A 388 -29.48 18.98 -20.49
C LYS A 388 -28.89 18.52 -21.83
N GLU A 389 -27.56 18.62 -21.97
CA GLU A 389 -26.86 17.87 -23.02
C GLU A 389 -26.78 16.38 -22.65
N LYS A 390 -27.12 15.53 -23.61
CA LYS A 390 -26.97 14.06 -23.53
C LYS A 390 -25.96 13.66 -24.60
N MET A 391 -25.00 12.82 -24.24
CA MET A 391 -24.09 12.18 -25.22
C MET A 391 -24.87 11.32 -26.22
N PRO A 392 -24.37 11.14 -27.45
CA PRO A 392 -25.02 10.34 -28.49
C PRO A 392 -24.84 8.84 -28.23
N GLU A 393 -25.83 8.25 -27.57
CA GLU A 393 -25.94 6.79 -27.39
C GLU A 393 -26.18 6.10 -28.74
N VAL A 394 -25.20 5.32 -29.23
CA VAL A 394 -25.33 4.55 -30.48
C VAL A 394 -26.16 3.30 -30.22
N THR A 395 -27.47 3.47 -30.13
CA THR A 395 -28.43 2.38 -29.93
C THR A 395 -28.39 1.40 -31.12
N MET A 396 -28.04 0.14 -30.86
CA MET A 396 -28.13 -0.92 -31.87
C MET A 396 -29.60 -1.19 -32.23
N SER A 397 -29.91 -1.41 -33.50
CA SER A 397 -31.29 -1.79 -33.87
C SER A 397 -31.61 -3.21 -33.39
N ARG A 398 -32.85 -3.47 -32.96
CA ARG A 398 -33.32 -4.79 -32.52
C ARG A 398 -32.92 -5.93 -33.47
N GLY A 399 -33.08 -5.74 -34.78
CA GLY A 399 -32.67 -6.74 -35.78
C GLY A 399 -31.16 -7.02 -35.77
N THR A 400 -30.33 -6.01 -35.49
CA THR A 400 -28.88 -6.20 -35.33
C THR A 400 -28.52 -6.95 -34.05
N VAL A 401 -29.27 -6.74 -32.96
CA VAL A 401 -29.08 -7.49 -31.70
C VAL A 401 -29.49 -8.95 -31.90
N ILE A 402 -30.65 -9.21 -32.52
CA ILE A 402 -31.11 -10.57 -32.86
C ILE A 402 -30.09 -11.29 -33.76
N MET A 403 -29.54 -10.60 -34.78
CA MET A 403 -28.50 -11.17 -35.66
C MET A 403 -27.25 -11.55 -34.88
N LYS A 404 -26.76 -10.67 -33.99
CA LYS A 404 -25.59 -10.96 -33.15
C LYS A 404 -25.84 -12.08 -32.13
N ILE A 405 -27.07 -12.24 -31.63
CA ILE A 405 -27.46 -13.37 -30.78
C ILE A 405 -27.47 -14.67 -31.59
N PHE A 406 -27.99 -14.64 -32.82
CA PHE A 406 -27.98 -15.78 -33.73
C PHE A 406 -26.54 -16.24 -34.00
N ASP A 407 -25.68 -15.31 -34.45
CA ASP A 407 -24.26 -15.57 -34.73
C ASP A 407 -23.48 -16.07 -33.49
N ALA A 408 -23.93 -15.72 -32.27
CA ALA A 408 -23.32 -16.19 -31.02
C ALA A 408 -23.87 -17.54 -30.51
N CYS A 409 -25.02 -17.99 -31.03
CA CYS A 409 -25.60 -19.30 -30.72
C CYS A 409 -25.22 -20.36 -31.77
N ASP A 410 -24.95 -19.95 -33.02
CA ASP A 410 -24.52 -20.79 -34.15
C ASP A 410 -23.08 -21.28 -33.92
N ALA A 411 -22.95 -22.38 -33.18
CA ALA A 411 -21.69 -22.87 -32.65
C ALA A 411 -20.92 -23.74 -33.65
N ASP A 412 -21.61 -24.37 -34.60
CA ASP A 412 -20.97 -25.08 -35.73
C ASP A 412 -20.85 -24.22 -37.01
N GLY A 413 -21.55 -23.08 -37.08
CA GLY A 413 -21.43 -22.10 -38.15
C GLY A 413 -22.19 -22.46 -39.43
N ASP A 414 -23.11 -23.44 -39.37
CA ASP A 414 -23.90 -23.88 -40.52
C ASP A 414 -25.06 -22.93 -40.88
N ARG A 415 -25.32 -21.93 -40.01
CA ARG A 415 -26.40 -20.92 -40.09
C ARG A 415 -27.81 -21.48 -39.84
N LEU A 416 -27.93 -22.56 -39.06
CA LEU A 416 -29.18 -23.22 -38.69
C LEU A 416 -29.16 -23.66 -37.21
N LEU A 417 -29.63 -22.80 -36.30
CA LEU A 417 -29.59 -23.09 -34.86
C LEU A 417 -30.30 -24.39 -34.52
N ASN A 418 -29.53 -25.39 -34.06
CA ASN A 418 -30.01 -26.73 -33.73
C ASN A 418 -30.59 -26.78 -32.29
N GLU A 419 -31.00 -27.97 -31.85
CA GLU A 419 -31.67 -28.18 -30.54
C GLU A 419 -30.82 -27.68 -29.36
N ASN A 420 -29.50 -27.87 -29.40
CA ASN A 420 -28.56 -27.54 -28.32
C ASN A 420 -28.18 -26.05 -28.33
N GLU A 421 -28.10 -25.46 -29.51
CA GLU A 421 -27.81 -24.04 -29.71
C GLU A 421 -29.00 -23.18 -29.26
N MET A 422 -30.22 -23.61 -29.62
CA MET A 422 -31.45 -22.97 -29.12
C MET A 422 -31.69 -23.25 -27.63
N LEU A 423 -31.21 -24.36 -27.06
CA LEU A 423 -31.17 -24.56 -25.60
C LEU A 423 -30.26 -23.52 -24.92
N THR A 424 -29.13 -23.19 -25.54
CA THR A 424 -28.19 -22.19 -25.02
C THR A 424 -28.84 -20.81 -24.99
N PHE A 425 -29.49 -20.40 -26.09
CA PHE A 425 -30.32 -19.19 -26.12
C PHE A 425 -31.42 -19.20 -25.02
N ALA A 426 -32.19 -20.29 -24.93
CA ALA A 426 -33.31 -20.40 -24.00
C ALA A 426 -32.87 -20.28 -22.53
N LYS A 427 -31.77 -20.94 -22.15
CA LYS A 427 -31.18 -20.83 -20.80
C LYS A 427 -30.78 -19.38 -20.48
N MET A 428 -30.14 -18.67 -21.42
CA MET A 428 -29.77 -17.26 -21.21
C MET A 428 -30.99 -16.34 -21.09
N GLY A 429 -32.07 -16.66 -21.80
CA GLY A 429 -33.40 -16.06 -21.68
C GLY A 429 -34.22 -16.47 -20.45
N GLY A 430 -33.67 -17.29 -19.54
CA GLY A 430 -34.30 -17.64 -18.26
C GLY A 430 -35.11 -18.94 -18.24
N PHE A 431 -34.96 -19.82 -19.24
CA PHE A 431 -35.55 -21.16 -19.21
C PHE A 431 -34.97 -22.00 -18.06
N GLN A 432 -35.83 -22.44 -17.13
CA GLN A 432 -35.48 -23.23 -15.95
C GLN A 432 -35.77 -24.74 -16.09
N GLY A 433 -36.21 -25.20 -17.27
CA GLY A 433 -36.50 -26.61 -17.51
C GLY A 433 -35.25 -27.47 -17.68
N ASP A 434 -35.42 -28.78 -17.56
CA ASP A 434 -34.38 -29.75 -17.89
C ASP A 434 -34.29 -30.01 -19.42
N GLU A 435 -33.28 -30.78 -19.81
CA GLU A 435 -33.03 -31.11 -21.22
C GLU A 435 -34.18 -31.91 -21.88
N PRO A 436 -34.81 -32.92 -21.23
CA PRO A 436 -36.03 -33.56 -21.75
C PRO A 436 -37.24 -32.62 -21.93
N GLN A 437 -37.45 -31.68 -21.00
CA GLN A 437 -38.48 -30.65 -21.13
C GLN A 437 -38.18 -29.75 -22.34
N TRP A 438 -36.92 -29.31 -22.50
CA TRP A 438 -36.51 -28.55 -23.67
C TRP A 438 -36.72 -29.30 -24.99
N THR A 439 -36.34 -30.57 -25.09
CA THR A 439 -36.60 -31.39 -26.29
C THR A 439 -38.08 -31.42 -26.69
N THR A 440 -38.98 -31.33 -25.71
CA THR A 440 -40.43 -31.27 -25.95
C THR A 440 -40.84 -29.89 -26.47
N ASP A 441 -40.36 -28.82 -25.85
CA ASP A 441 -40.66 -27.43 -26.22
C ASP A 441 -40.03 -27.05 -27.58
N TRP A 442 -38.83 -27.53 -27.87
CA TRP A 442 -38.15 -27.41 -29.16
C TRP A 442 -38.98 -27.99 -30.31
N ARG A 443 -39.47 -29.23 -30.16
CA ARG A 443 -40.33 -29.87 -31.17
C ARG A 443 -41.64 -29.10 -31.38
N ALA A 444 -42.24 -28.57 -30.31
CA ALA A 444 -43.43 -27.72 -30.41
C ALA A 444 -43.14 -26.41 -31.16
N LEU A 445 -41.98 -25.80 -30.91
CA LEU A 445 -41.52 -24.58 -31.56
C LEU A 445 -41.22 -24.77 -33.05
N CYS A 446 -40.48 -25.84 -33.42
CA CYS A 446 -40.26 -26.22 -34.82
C CYS A 446 -41.58 -26.50 -35.55
N ALA A 447 -42.50 -27.23 -34.92
CA ALA A 447 -43.83 -27.50 -35.48
C ALA A 447 -44.63 -26.21 -35.73
N LYS A 448 -44.60 -25.25 -34.79
CA LYS A 448 -45.23 -23.93 -34.94
C LYS A 448 -44.65 -23.11 -36.09
N GLN A 449 -43.34 -23.21 -36.32
CA GLN A 449 -42.66 -22.54 -37.45
C GLN A 449 -42.64 -23.35 -38.75
N THR A 450 -43.31 -24.52 -38.80
CA THR A 450 -43.37 -25.43 -39.96
C THR A 450 -41.98 -25.92 -40.43
N VAL A 451 -41.06 -26.13 -39.49
CA VAL A 451 -39.69 -26.60 -39.73
C VAL A 451 -39.54 -28.03 -39.23
N ASN A 452 -38.71 -28.83 -39.90
CA ASN A 452 -38.30 -30.12 -39.35
C ASN A 452 -37.29 -29.86 -38.21
N PHE A 453 -37.52 -30.41 -37.03
CA PHE A 453 -36.65 -30.25 -35.86
C PHE A 453 -35.21 -30.73 -36.10
N SER A 454 -34.99 -31.60 -37.10
CA SER A 454 -33.65 -32.05 -37.52
C SER A 454 -32.94 -31.10 -38.51
N GLN A 455 -33.49 -29.92 -38.80
CA GLN A 455 -32.93 -28.93 -39.74
C GLN A 455 -32.56 -27.59 -39.08
N GLY A 456 -32.74 -27.45 -37.76
CA GLY A 456 -32.49 -26.20 -37.05
C GLY A 456 -33.40 -25.03 -37.47
N LEU A 457 -33.08 -23.83 -37.00
CA LEU A 457 -33.72 -22.57 -37.38
C LEU A 457 -32.74 -21.66 -38.10
N ASP A 458 -33.05 -21.27 -39.33
CA ASP A 458 -32.35 -20.16 -39.99
C ASP A 458 -32.65 -18.81 -39.29
N MET A 459 -31.80 -17.81 -39.55
CA MET A 459 -31.91 -16.47 -38.99
C MET A 459 -33.28 -15.81 -39.19
N VAL A 460 -33.94 -16.03 -40.34
CA VAL A 460 -35.27 -15.43 -40.62
C VAL A 460 -36.34 -16.05 -39.72
N ARG A 461 -36.26 -17.37 -39.48
CA ARG A 461 -37.16 -18.08 -38.58
C ARG A 461 -36.85 -17.80 -37.11
N PHE A 462 -35.59 -17.65 -36.74
CA PHE A 462 -35.18 -17.23 -35.40
C PHE A 462 -35.69 -15.82 -35.07
N GLU A 463 -35.45 -14.83 -35.94
CA GLU A 463 -35.97 -13.47 -35.79
C GLU A 463 -37.49 -13.46 -35.66
N LYS A 464 -38.19 -14.26 -36.47
CA LYS A 464 -39.64 -14.43 -36.38
C LYS A 464 -40.06 -15.05 -35.04
N VAL A 465 -39.36 -16.06 -34.53
CA VAL A 465 -39.63 -16.69 -33.24
C VAL A 465 -39.53 -15.69 -32.08
N ILE A 466 -38.48 -14.85 -32.08
CA ILE A 466 -38.27 -13.79 -31.10
C ILE A 466 -39.34 -12.69 -31.19
N ASN A 467 -39.66 -12.23 -32.40
CA ASN A 467 -40.61 -11.13 -32.60
C ASN A 467 -42.09 -11.53 -32.45
N GLU A 468 -42.46 -12.78 -32.73
CA GLU A 468 -43.81 -13.32 -32.48
C GLU A 468 -44.04 -13.74 -31.02
N GLY A 469 -43.03 -13.64 -30.16
CA GLY A 469 -43.09 -14.10 -28.78
C GLY A 469 -43.23 -15.62 -28.63
N SER A 470 -42.75 -16.40 -29.61
CA SER A 470 -43.02 -17.85 -29.69
C SER A 470 -42.27 -18.68 -28.65
N CYS A 471 -41.19 -18.15 -28.07
CA CYS A 471 -40.42 -18.71 -26.95
C CYS A 471 -40.36 -17.75 -25.76
N GLY A 472 -41.41 -16.95 -25.55
CA GLY A 472 -41.41 -15.82 -24.62
C GLY A 472 -41.35 -14.47 -25.36
N GLN A 473 -41.87 -13.41 -24.75
CA GLN A 473 -41.77 -12.05 -25.28
C GLN A 473 -40.50 -11.41 -24.70
N TYR A 474 -39.60 -10.94 -25.57
CA TYR A 474 -38.33 -10.32 -25.17
C TYR A 474 -38.34 -8.83 -25.52
N THR A 475 -38.12 -7.96 -24.53
CA THR A 475 -37.85 -6.53 -24.76
C THR A 475 -36.48 -6.33 -25.42
N ASP A 476 -36.17 -5.11 -25.88
CA ASP A 476 -34.85 -4.83 -26.45
C ASP A 476 -33.75 -4.91 -25.38
N GLU A 477 -34.04 -4.50 -24.14
CA GLU A 477 -33.15 -4.60 -22.98
C GLU A 477 -32.87 -6.07 -22.61
N GLU A 478 -33.88 -6.94 -22.64
CA GLU A 478 -33.71 -8.37 -22.38
C GLU A 478 -32.85 -9.06 -23.46
N LEU A 479 -33.03 -8.70 -24.73
CA LEU A 479 -32.17 -9.17 -25.82
C LEU A 479 -30.72 -8.67 -25.65
N HIS A 480 -30.53 -7.40 -25.29
CA HIS A 480 -29.19 -6.86 -24.98
C HIS A 480 -28.52 -7.61 -23.81
N LEU A 481 -29.28 -7.96 -22.77
CA LEU A 481 -28.78 -8.74 -21.64
C LEU A 481 -28.41 -10.18 -22.04
N ILE A 482 -29.25 -10.84 -22.85
CA ILE A 482 -28.96 -12.18 -23.39
C ILE A 482 -27.69 -12.16 -24.25
N PHE A 483 -27.54 -11.15 -25.12
CA PHE A 483 -26.35 -10.99 -25.95
C PHE A 483 -25.07 -10.83 -25.09
N HIS A 484 -25.11 -10.01 -24.03
CA HIS A 484 -23.98 -9.89 -23.10
C HIS A 484 -23.63 -11.21 -22.39
N LYS A 485 -24.63 -11.99 -21.97
CA LYS A 485 -24.38 -13.30 -21.36
C LYS A 485 -23.71 -14.28 -22.34
N LEU A 486 -24.15 -14.31 -23.60
CA LEU A 486 -23.58 -15.17 -24.64
C LEU A 486 -22.13 -14.79 -24.97
N LEU A 487 -21.80 -13.49 -25.08
CA LEU A 487 -20.43 -13.02 -25.24
C LEU A 487 -19.51 -13.46 -24.08
N ASN A 488 -20.01 -13.36 -22.84
CA ASN A 488 -19.26 -13.80 -21.66
C ASN A 488 -19.05 -15.32 -21.65
N GLU A 489 -20.02 -16.13 -22.08
CA GLU A 489 -19.85 -17.59 -22.17
C GLU A 489 -18.86 -17.98 -23.28
N ALA A 490 -18.93 -17.35 -24.44
CA ALA A 490 -18.02 -17.60 -25.57
C ALA A 490 -16.56 -17.25 -25.21
N THR A 491 -16.33 -16.11 -24.56
CA THR A 491 -14.99 -15.73 -24.08
C THR A 491 -14.47 -16.67 -22.99
N CYS A 492 -15.32 -17.13 -22.07
CA CYS A 492 -14.95 -18.16 -21.08
C CYS A 492 -14.61 -19.52 -21.71
N LYS A 493 -15.26 -19.92 -22.82
CA LYS A 493 -14.92 -21.15 -23.55
C LYS A 493 -13.57 -21.05 -24.24
N ALA A 494 -13.27 -19.91 -24.89
CA ALA A 494 -11.98 -19.66 -25.52
C ALA A 494 -10.82 -19.70 -24.49
N ALA A 495 -10.96 -18.98 -23.38
CA ALA A 495 -9.94 -18.94 -22.33
C ALA A 495 -9.64 -20.32 -21.69
N ARG A 496 -10.66 -21.19 -21.56
CA ARG A 496 -10.46 -22.58 -21.09
C ARG A 496 -9.67 -23.43 -22.09
N ALA A 497 -9.93 -23.27 -23.39
CA ALA A 497 -9.19 -24.00 -24.42
C ALA A 497 -7.71 -23.56 -24.49
N GLU A 498 -7.47 -22.26 -24.41
CA GLU A 498 -6.12 -21.66 -24.36
C GLU A 498 -5.33 -22.13 -23.14
N ARG A 499 -5.93 -22.06 -21.94
CA ARG A 499 -5.32 -22.59 -20.70
C ARG A 499 -4.99 -24.08 -20.81
N ARG A 500 -5.87 -24.89 -21.38
CA ARG A 500 -5.65 -26.34 -21.53
C ARG A 500 -4.44 -26.64 -22.41
N GLU A 501 -4.23 -25.88 -23.47
CA GLU A 501 -3.05 -26.00 -24.32
C GLU A 501 -1.77 -25.61 -23.57
N LEU A 502 -1.78 -24.49 -22.81
CA LEU A 502 -0.65 -24.08 -21.96
C LEU A 502 -0.29 -25.15 -20.92
N VAL A 503 -1.28 -25.70 -20.22
CA VAL A 503 -1.09 -26.81 -19.26
C VAL A 503 -0.47 -28.04 -19.93
N LYS A 504 -0.86 -28.34 -21.18
CA LYS A 504 -0.27 -29.43 -21.97
C LYS A 504 1.19 -29.15 -22.34
N VAL A 505 1.52 -27.92 -22.73
CA VAL A 505 2.91 -27.52 -23.03
C VAL A 505 3.80 -27.65 -21.77
N VAL A 506 3.29 -27.28 -20.59
CA VAL A 506 4.02 -27.48 -19.31
C VAL A 506 4.20 -28.96 -18.98
N PHE A 507 3.16 -29.77 -19.16
CA PHE A 507 3.24 -31.23 -18.96
C PHE A 507 4.32 -31.85 -19.85
N ASP A 508 4.23 -31.65 -21.17
CA ASP A 508 5.19 -32.14 -22.17
C ASP A 508 6.62 -31.59 -21.95
N ALA A 509 6.76 -30.44 -21.28
CA ALA A 509 8.05 -29.84 -20.94
C ALA A 509 8.65 -30.37 -19.63
N CYS A 510 7.82 -30.90 -18.72
CA CYS A 510 8.25 -31.50 -17.46
C CYS A 510 8.53 -33.00 -17.61
N ASP A 511 7.76 -33.70 -18.45
CA ASP A 511 7.97 -35.09 -18.87
C ASP A 511 9.26 -35.20 -19.72
N VAL A 512 10.35 -35.66 -19.09
CA VAL A 512 11.69 -35.71 -19.71
C VAL A 512 11.94 -37.05 -20.39
N ASP A 513 11.51 -38.15 -19.78
CA ASP A 513 11.71 -39.48 -20.36
C ASP A 513 10.62 -39.90 -21.35
N LYS A 514 9.51 -39.14 -21.40
CA LYS A 514 8.40 -39.24 -22.35
C LYS A 514 7.58 -40.50 -22.18
N ASP A 515 7.31 -40.88 -20.93
CA ASP A 515 6.45 -42.01 -20.58
C ASP A 515 4.95 -41.64 -20.45
N GLU A 516 4.60 -40.37 -20.69
CA GLU A 516 3.25 -39.79 -20.56
C GLU A 516 2.78 -39.63 -19.09
N ALA A 517 3.68 -39.70 -18.10
CA ALA A 517 3.37 -39.52 -16.68
C ALA A 517 4.53 -38.89 -15.86
N LEU A 518 4.30 -37.70 -15.29
CA LEU A 518 5.31 -37.01 -14.48
C LEU A 518 5.69 -37.82 -13.24
N SER A 519 6.96 -38.22 -13.15
CA SER A 519 7.53 -38.83 -11.96
C SER A 519 7.69 -37.81 -10.82
N ALA A 520 7.98 -38.30 -9.61
CA ALA A 520 8.29 -37.44 -8.46
C ALA A 520 9.43 -36.44 -8.75
N GLN A 521 10.40 -36.74 -9.62
CA GLN A 521 11.50 -35.83 -9.95
C GLN A 521 11.14 -34.77 -11.00
N GLU A 522 10.14 -35.04 -11.82
CA GLU A 522 9.66 -34.15 -12.88
C GLU A 522 8.59 -33.22 -12.35
N MET A 523 7.62 -33.75 -11.61
CA MET A 523 6.62 -32.97 -10.88
C MET A 523 7.27 -32.01 -9.87
N LYS A 524 8.43 -32.35 -9.29
CA LYS A 524 9.18 -31.45 -8.41
C LYS A 524 9.50 -30.10 -9.06
N ARG A 525 9.67 -30.05 -10.38
CA ARG A 525 10.04 -28.82 -11.10
C ARG A 525 8.89 -27.81 -11.12
N VAL A 526 7.68 -28.31 -11.30
CA VAL A 526 6.44 -27.53 -11.22
C VAL A 526 6.26 -27.05 -9.78
N VAL A 527 6.39 -27.94 -8.80
CA VAL A 527 6.09 -27.64 -7.39
C VAL A 527 7.14 -26.77 -6.68
N LEU A 528 8.43 -26.86 -7.08
CA LEU A 528 9.43 -25.87 -6.68
C LEU A 528 9.10 -24.46 -7.17
N HIS A 529 8.49 -24.33 -8.35
CA HIS A 529 8.10 -23.03 -8.89
C HIS A 529 6.86 -22.43 -8.19
N ILE A 530 5.94 -23.28 -7.73
CA ILE A 530 4.79 -22.91 -6.87
C ILE A 530 5.24 -22.56 -5.42
N GLY A 531 6.56 -22.62 -5.14
CA GLY A 531 7.13 -22.21 -3.86
C GLY A 531 7.09 -23.28 -2.78
N PHE A 532 7.26 -24.56 -3.15
CA PHE A 532 7.52 -25.63 -2.17
C PHE A 532 8.94 -25.52 -1.61
N GLY A 533 9.05 -25.03 -0.36
CA GLY A 533 10.32 -24.87 0.35
C GLY A 533 10.84 -26.13 1.06
N GLY A 534 10.08 -27.22 1.08
CA GLY A 534 10.43 -28.43 1.82
C GLY A 534 11.65 -29.19 1.28
N THR A 535 12.20 -30.04 2.14
CA THR A 535 13.32 -30.95 1.83
C THR A 535 12.98 -31.94 0.70
N HIS A 536 13.98 -32.70 0.24
CA HIS A 536 13.73 -33.72 -0.77
C HIS A 536 12.84 -34.86 -0.22
N GLU A 537 13.05 -35.19 1.05
CA GLU A 537 12.36 -36.22 1.80
C GLU A 537 10.89 -35.85 2.01
N GLU A 538 10.59 -34.61 2.42
CA GLU A 538 9.22 -34.09 2.53
C GLU A 538 8.52 -34.09 1.17
N TRP A 539 9.18 -33.62 0.10
CA TRP A 539 8.60 -33.67 -1.25
C TRP A 539 8.23 -35.09 -1.70
N VAL A 540 9.05 -36.09 -1.38
CA VAL A 540 8.76 -37.49 -1.76
C VAL A 540 7.55 -38.04 -1.00
N GLN A 541 7.32 -37.59 0.24
CA GLN A 541 6.14 -37.93 1.02
C GLN A 541 4.88 -37.24 0.43
N GLU A 542 4.92 -35.93 0.22
CA GLU A 542 3.81 -35.15 -0.37
C GLU A 542 3.39 -35.68 -1.75
N TYR A 543 4.36 -35.97 -2.62
CA TYR A 543 4.08 -36.58 -3.93
C TYR A 543 3.41 -37.96 -3.80
N SER A 544 3.82 -38.76 -2.80
CA SER A 544 3.20 -40.07 -2.54
C SER A 544 1.75 -39.92 -2.04
N ASP A 545 1.49 -38.96 -1.16
CA ASP A 545 0.16 -38.74 -0.59
C ASP A 545 -0.82 -38.15 -1.62
N MET A 546 -0.36 -37.19 -2.44
CA MET A 546 -1.08 -36.67 -3.61
C MET A 546 -1.49 -37.79 -4.59
N CYS A 547 -0.58 -38.73 -4.86
CA CYS A 547 -0.87 -39.90 -5.68
C CYS A 547 -1.92 -40.80 -5.01
N LEU A 548 -1.79 -41.08 -3.71
CA LEU A 548 -2.72 -41.93 -2.95
C LEU A 548 -4.14 -41.35 -2.88
N GLU A 549 -4.29 -40.04 -2.66
CA GLU A 549 -5.59 -39.35 -2.63
C GLU A 549 -6.34 -39.51 -3.96
N HIS A 550 -5.62 -39.32 -5.08
CA HIS A 550 -6.16 -39.51 -6.42
C HIS A 550 -6.18 -40.98 -6.89
N LYS A 551 -5.88 -41.94 -6.00
CA LYS A 551 -5.88 -43.40 -6.25
C LYS A 551 -4.94 -43.82 -7.39
N ARG A 552 -3.84 -43.08 -7.54
CA ARG A 552 -2.71 -43.34 -8.44
C ARG A 552 -1.62 -44.09 -7.68
N ASP A 553 -0.90 -44.98 -8.35
CA ASP A 553 0.33 -45.56 -7.80
C ASP A 553 1.46 -44.52 -7.99
N PRO A 554 2.19 -44.09 -6.93
CA PRO A 554 3.31 -43.17 -7.07
C PRO A 554 4.38 -43.62 -8.06
N ALA A 555 4.52 -44.94 -8.28
CA ALA A 555 5.47 -45.53 -9.23
C ALA A 555 5.01 -45.45 -10.71
N LEU A 556 3.76 -45.04 -10.98
CA LEU A 556 3.18 -44.89 -12.34
C LEU A 556 3.03 -43.43 -12.79
N GLY A 557 3.55 -42.48 -12.02
CA GLY A 557 3.52 -41.06 -12.36
C GLY A 557 2.12 -40.41 -12.36
N ILE A 558 2.12 -39.09 -12.46
CA ILE A 558 0.93 -38.24 -12.66
C ILE A 558 0.74 -38.04 -14.17
N ASN A 559 -0.31 -38.60 -14.76
CA ASN A 559 -0.64 -38.40 -16.18
C ASN A 559 -1.27 -37.04 -16.46
N PHE A 560 -1.36 -36.68 -17.74
CA PHE A 560 -1.88 -35.40 -18.19
C PHE A 560 -3.28 -35.07 -17.64
N GLU A 561 -4.24 -36.00 -17.60
CA GLU A 561 -5.58 -35.70 -17.08
C GLU A 561 -5.59 -35.41 -15.58
N LEU A 562 -4.71 -36.05 -14.81
CA LEU A 562 -4.57 -35.77 -13.38
C LEU A 562 -3.79 -34.48 -13.15
N PHE A 563 -2.76 -34.20 -13.95
CA PHE A 563 -2.02 -32.94 -13.93
C PHE A 563 -2.92 -31.75 -14.28
N GLU A 564 -3.69 -31.85 -15.38
CA GLU A 564 -4.67 -30.84 -15.83
C GLU A 564 -5.68 -30.52 -14.73
N LYS A 565 -6.14 -31.57 -14.02
CA LYS A 565 -6.98 -31.41 -12.85
C LYS A 565 -6.23 -30.67 -11.74
N LEU A 566 -5.11 -31.20 -11.25
CA LEU A 566 -4.34 -30.65 -10.12
C LEU A 566 -4.00 -29.17 -10.30
N VAL A 567 -3.45 -28.79 -11.46
CA VAL A 567 -3.05 -27.40 -11.71
C VAL A 567 -4.22 -26.47 -11.99
N SER A 568 -5.44 -26.98 -12.19
CA SER A 568 -6.67 -26.20 -12.38
C SER A 568 -7.66 -26.34 -11.21
N ASP A 569 -7.31 -27.08 -10.17
CA ASP A 569 -8.16 -27.28 -8.99
C ASP A 569 -7.95 -26.11 -8.03
N SER A 570 -8.86 -25.14 -8.06
CA SER A 570 -8.85 -23.94 -7.20
C SER A 570 -9.50 -24.16 -5.84
N THR A 571 -9.56 -25.40 -5.36
CA THR A 571 -10.00 -25.73 -3.99
C THR A 571 -8.83 -25.60 -3.02
N GLU A 572 -9.11 -25.49 -1.72
CA GLU A 572 -8.10 -25.37 -0.65
C GLU A 572 -7.12 -26.56 -0.60
N THR A 573 -7.50 -27.72 -1.16
CA THR A 573 -6.65 -28.93 -1.30
C THR A 573 -6.02 -29.07 -2.70
N GLY A 574 -6.28 -28.15 -3.62
CA GLY A 574 -5.81 -28.20 -5.00
C GLY A 574 -4.44 -27.55 -5.20
N CYS A 575 -3.76 -27.90 -6.29
CA CYS A 575 -2.44 -27.35 -6.64
C CYS A 575 -2.55 -26.28 -7.74
N TYR A 576 -3.50 -25.35 -7.62
CA TYR A 576 -3.79 -24.35 -8.66
C TYR A 576 -2.55 -23.55 -9.09
N CYS A 577 -2.28 -23.54 -10.39
CA CYS A 577 -1.30 -22.67 -11.02
C CYS A 577 -2.02 -21.62 -11.88
N SER A 578 -1.66 -20.35 -11.75
CA SER A 578 -2.05 -19.34 -12.74
C SER A 578 -1.35 -19.61 -14.08
N ASN A 579 -1.81 -18.98 -15.17
CA ASN A 579 -1.12 -19.09 -16.46
C ASN A 579 0.32 -18.53 -16.38
N LYS A 580 0.54 -17.49 -15.57
CA LYS A 580 1.85 -16.86 -15.33
C LYS A 580 2.83 -17.83 -14.65
N ASP A 581 2.36 -18.63 -13.68
CA ASP A 581 3.19 -19.65 -13.02
C ASP A 581 3.54 -20.79 -13.98
N LEU A 582 2.59 -21.20 -14.83
CA LEU A 582 2.80 -22.21 -15.87
C LEU A 582 3.80 -21.73 -16.94
N GLU A 583 3.72 -20.47 -17.36
CA GLU A 583 4.67 -19.83 -18.28
C GLU A 583 6.07 -19.75 -17.66
N ALA A 584 6.19 -19.32 -16.41
CA ALA A 584 7.48 -19.19 -15.73
C ALA A 584 8.14 -20.55 -15.39
N VAL A 585 7.39 -21.65 -15.30
CA VAL A 585 7.97 -23.03 -15.33
C VAL A 585 8.71 -23.30 -16.65
N LEU A 586 8.21 -22.80 -17.78
CA LEU A 586 8.85 -22.97 -19.10
C LEU A 586 10.10 -22.08 -19.24
N GLU A 587 10.05 -20.83 -18.77
CA GLU A 587 11.17 -19.89 -18.84
C GLU A 587 12.38 -20.37 -18.03
N ASN A 588 12.15 -20.87 -16.81
CA ASN A 588 13.21 -21.40 -15.94
C ASN A 588 13.95 -22.60 -16.58
N ARG A 589 13.26 -23.38 -17.44
CA ARG A 589 13.91 -24.45 -18.21
C ARG A 589 14.89 -23.90 -19.25
N ALA A 590 14.54 -22.82 -19.94
CA ALA A 590 15.42 -22.20 -20.93
C ALA A 590 16.73 -21.68 -20.29
N ALA A 591 16.63 -21.09 -19.09
CA ALA A 591 17.80 -20.69 -18.29
C ALA A 591 18.66 -21.90 -17.86
N LEU A 592 18.04 -22.97 -17.35
CA LEU A 592 18.76 -24.17 -16.86
C LEU A 592 19.36 -25.05 -17.97
N GLU A 593 18.88 -24.96 -19.21
CA GLU A 593 19.51 -25.60 -20.37
C GLU A 593 20.66 -24.75 -20.95
N ALA A 594 20.58 -23.42 -20.87
CA ALA A 594 21.64 -22.52 -21.34
C ALA A 594 22.98 -22.69 -20.57
N GLU A 595 22.94 -23.06 -19.28
CA GLU A 595 24.17 -23.25 -18.48
C GLU A 595 24.96 -24.54 -18.80
N LYS A 596 24.42 -25.48 -19.60
CA LYS A 596 25.03 -26.82 -19.81
C LYS A 596 25.92 -26.94 -21.07
N GLY A 597 26.68 -25.88 -21.37
CA GLY A 597 27.72 -25.86 -22.41
C GLY A 597 28.97 -26.72 -22.11
N PRO A 598 29.74 -27.15 -23.13
CA PRO A 598 30.72 -28.22 -22.98
C PRO A 598 32.06 -27.84 -22.31
N LYS A 599 32.49 -28.70 -21.38
CA LYS A 599 33.67 -28.58 -20.51
C LYS A 599 35.02 -28.57 -21.26
N THR A 600 35.87 -27.53 -21.07
CA THR A 600 37.35 -27.68 -21.00
C THR A 600 38.05 -26.53 -20.25
N VAL A 601 39.16 -26.85 -19.56
CA VAL A 601 40.20 -25.98 -18.91
C VAL A 601 39.80 -25.12 -17.68
N LYS A 602 40.62 -25.18 -16.61
CA LYS A 602 40.49 -24.45 -15.34
C LYS A 602 41.00 -22.99 -15.40
N PRO A 603 40.28 -22.02 -14.81
CA PRO A 603 40.84 -20.74 -14.32
C PRO A 603 41.27 -20.81 -12.82
N PRO A 604 42.00 -19.80 -12.31
CA PRO A 604 42.46 -19.73 -10.91
C PRO A 604 41.31 -19.43 -9.90
N PRO A 605 41.52 -19.62 -8.58
CA PRO A 605 40.45 -19.49 -7.59
C PRO A 605 39.90 -18.07 -7.51
N LYS A 606 38.58 -17.93 -7.65
CA LYS A 606 37.84 -16.71 -7.25
C LYS A 606 38.06 -16.49 -5.75
N ARG A 607 38.28 -15.22 -5.35
CA ARG A 607 38.26 -14.84 -3.93
C ARG A 607 36.87 -15.14 -3.35
N ALA A 608 36.84 -15.64 -2.12
CA ALA A 608 35.59 -15.87 -1.41
C ALA A 608 34.83 -14.55 -1.24
N GLY A 609 33.50 -14.58 -1.35
CA GLY A 609 32.66 -13.41 -1.17
C GLY A 609 32.68 -12.92 0.30
N PRO A 610 32.33 -11.65 0.56
CA PRO A 610 32.35 -11.09 1.92
C PRO A 610 31.47 -11.88 2.91
N ASN A 611 30.40 -12.51 2.42
CA ASN A 611 29.46 -13.31 3.21
C ASN A 611 29.80 -14.82 3.26
N SER A 612 31.03 -15.22 2.94
CA SER A 612 31.47 -16.61 3.10
C SER A 612 31.68 -16.98 4.57
N ARG A 613 31.39 -18.23 4.95
CA ARG A 613 31.57 -18.73 6.33
C ARG A 613 33.02 -18.56 6.81
N GLU A 614 34.02 -18.71 5.94
CA GLU A 614 35.43 -18.46 6.26
C GLU A 614 35.75 -16.99 6.56
N SER A 615 34.99 -16.07 5.97
CA SER A 615 35.06 -14.61 6.21
C SER A 615 34.39 -14.26 7.55
N ILE A 616 33.20 -14.81 7.82
CA ILE A 616 32.44 -14.56 9.06
C ILE A 616 33.21 -15.11 10.28
N SER A 617 33.59 -16.39 10.26
CA SER A 617 34.36 -17.01 11.35
C SER A 617 35.76 -16.39 11.54
N GLY A 618 36.42 -15.96 10.45
CA GLY A 618 37.69 -15.22 10.53
C GLY A 618 37.53 -13.78 11.03
N GLY A 619 36.35 -13.17 10.83
CA GLY A 619 35.98 -11.88 11.42
C GLY A 619 35.70 -12.00 12.91
N LEU A 620 34.94 -13.01 13.32
CA LEU A 620 34.63 -13.31 14.72
C LEU A 620 35.90 -13.60 15.54
N PHE A 621 36.80 -14.42 15.00
CA PHE A 621 38.11 -14.68 15.63
C PHE A 621 38.87 -13.38 15.91
N LYS A 622 38.94 -12.45 14.96
CA LYS A 622 39.61 -11.15 15.12
C LYS A 622 38.90 -10.16 16.06
N ALA A 623 37.60 -10.34 16.27
CA ALA A 623 36.86 -9.55 17.26
C ALA A 623 37.09 -10.08 18.69
N LEU A 624 37.37 -11.38 18.82
CA LEU A 624 37.74 -12.05 20.08
C LEU A 624 39.23 -11.89 20.43
N ASP A 625 40.12 -11.84 19.44
CA ASP A 625 41.58 -11.66 19.58
C ASP A 625 41.90 -10.19 19.92
N VAL A 626 41.76 -9.84 21.21
CA VAL A 626 41.83 -8.45 21.69
C VAL A 626 43.28 -7.95 21.70
N ASP A 627 44.25 -8.80 22.02
CA ASP A 627 45.67 -8.44 22.00
C ASP A 627 46.37 -8.65 20.64
N ASN A 628 45.67 -9.26 19.67
CA ASN A 628 46.11 -9.48 18.28
C ASN A 628 47.35 -10.38 18.16
N ASP A 629 47.53 -11.33 19.07
CA ASP A 629 48.63 -12.31 19.01
C ASP A 629 48.36 -13.49 18.05
N GLY A 630 47.10 -13.67 17.63
CA GLY A 630 46.65 -14.72 16.72
C GLY A 630 46.17 -16.00 17.40
N CYS A 631 46.03 -16.02 18.73
CA CYS A 631 45.52 -17.12 19.54
C CYS A 631 44.54 -16.61 20.61
N LEU A 632 43.31 -17.14 20.68
CA LEU A 632 42.37 -16.75 21.72
C LEU A 632 42.81 -17.31 23.07
N ASN A 633 43.23 -16.43 23.97
CA ASN A 633 43.58 -16.79 25.33
C ASN A 633 42.33 -17.14 26.16
N ILE A 634 42.52 -17.65 27.37
CA ILE A 634 41.43 -18.11 28.25
C ILE A 634 40.30 -17.08 28.44
N LYS A 635 40.60 -15.77 28.48
CA LYS A 635 39.59 -14.72 28.70
C LYS A 635 38.83 -14.37 27.43
N GLU A 636 39.52 -14.37 26.30
CA GLU A 636 38.94 -14.12 24.98
C GLU A 636 38.01 -15.27 24.59
N MET A 637 38.44 -16.51 24.84
CA MET A 637 37.58 -17.67 24.68
C MET A 637 36.42 -17.70 25.70
N GLN A 638 36.57 -17.08 26.88
CA GLN A 638 35.46 -16.88 27.82
C GLN A 638 34.40 -15.90 27.27
N ALA A 639 34.81 -14.89 26.50
CA ALA A 639 33.87 -14.00 25.83
C ALA A 639 33.04 -14.78 24.80
N PHE A 640 33.68 -15.60 23.96
CA PHE A 640 32.97 -16.51 23.05
C PHE A 640 32.03 -17.49 23.78
N ALA A 641 32.50 -18.10 24.88
CA ALA A 641 31.68 -19.01 25.68
C ALA A 641 30.42 -18.35 26.23
N ASN A 642 30.49 -17.09 26.67
CA ASN A 642 29.32 -16.35 27.12
C ASN A 642 28.32 -16.07 25.98
N LEU A 643 28.81 -15.81 24.77
CA LEU A 643 27.95 -15.52 23.60
C LEU A 643 27.17 -16.75 23.11
N ILE A 644 27.75 -17.96 23.25
CA ILE A 644 27.02 -19.23 23.03
C ILE A 644 26.18 -19.67 24.25
N GLY A 645 25.96 -18.78 25.22
CA GLY A 645 25.13 -19.03 26.42
C GLY A 645 25.80 -19.85 27.53
N PHE A 646 27.10 -20.15 27.45
CA PHE A 646 27.84 -20.92 28.45
C PHE A 646 28.35 -20.03 29.60
N HIS A 647 27.42 -19.55 30.43
CA HIS A 647 27.75 -18.71 31.59
C HIS A 647 28.24 -19.55 32.77
N CYS A 648 29.53 -19.43 33.11
CA CYS A 648 30.11 -20.02 34.32
C CYS A 648 31.15 -19.11 34.97
N ASP A 649 31.48 -19.38 36.24
CA ASP A 649 32.54 -18.68 36.96
C ASP A 649 33.94 -19.04 36.43
N ASP A 650 34.90 -18.13 36.59
CA ASP A 650 36.27 -18.26 36.09
C ASP A 650 36.97 -19.56 36.52
N GLU A 651 36.62 -20.14 37.69
CA GLU A 651 37.23 -21.37 38.20
C GLU A 651 36.67 -22.64 37.53
N LYS A 652 35.42 -22.61 37.06
CA LYS A 652 34.86 -23.63 36.18
C LYS A 652 35.35 -23.43 34.76
N TRP A 653 35.31 -22.20 34.24
CA TRP A 653 35.77 -21.90 32.89
C TRP A 653 37.23 -22.33 32.67
N ALA A 654 38.12 -22.09 33.63
CA ALA A 654 39.51 -22.53 33.53
C ALA A 654 39.71 -24.05 33.47
N LYS A 655 38.75 -24.84 33.97
CA LYS A 655 38.79 -26.31 33.87
C LYS A 655 38.27 -26.77 32.52
N GLU A 656 37.15 -26.21 32.06
CA GLU A 656 36.57 -26.52 30.74
C GLU A 656 37.52 -26.09 29.61
N PHE A 657 38.10 -24.89 29.68
CA PHE A 657 39.11 -24.41 28.72
C PHE A 657 40.37 -25.30 28.71
N GLY A 658 40.80 -25.79 29.88
CA GLY A 658 41.92 -26.75 29.98
C GLY A 658 41.64 -28.07 29.27
N LEU A 659 40.44 -28.65 29.46
CA LEU A 659 39.99 -29.86 28.77
C LEU A 659 39.83 -29.62 27.26
N PHE A 660 39.29 -28.46 26.87
CA PHE A 660 39.13 -28.06 25.48
C PHE A 660 40.48 -27.98 24.75
N CYS A 661 41.48 -27.32 25.35
CA CYS A 661 42.83 -27.25 24.80
C CYS A 661 43.48 -28.65 24.70
N GLU A 662 43.33 -29.52 25.71
CA GLU A 662 43.83 -30.91 25.67
C GLU A 662 43.22 -31.71 24.51
N GLN A 663 41.91 -31.57 24.27
CA GLN A 663 41.22 -32.22 23.14
C GLN A 663 41.56 -31.59 21.78
N GLY A 664 41.92 -30.31 21.75
CA GLY A 664 42.28 -29.55 20.55
C GLY A 664 43.76 -29.65 20.12
N GLU A 665 44.61 -30.34 20.91
CA GLU A 665 46.09 -30.29 20.79
C GLU A 665 46.69 -28.88 20.96
N ALA A 666 46.02 -27.99 21.69
CA ALA A 666 46.48 -26.65 22.02
C ALA A 666 47.14 -26.57 23.42
N ASP A 667 48.06 -25.62 23.60
CA ASP A 667 48.62 -25.31 24.93
C ASP A 667 47.71 -24.29 25.63
N PRO A 668 47.12 -24.59 26.82
CA PRO A 668 46.30 -23.65 27.56
C PRO A 668 47.01 -22.34 27.94
N ALA A 669 48.35 -22.31 27.93
CA ALA A 669 49.14 -21.10 28.18
C ALA A 669 49.35 -20.22 26.93
N VAL A 670 49.01 -20.72 25.73
CA VAL A 670 49.09 -20.00 24.45
C VAL A 670 47.70 -19.67 23.91
N GLY A 671 46.73 -20.55 24.07
CA GLY A 671 45.35 -20.34 23.59
C GLY A 671 45.01 -21.08 22.29
N VAL A 672 43.94 -20.62 21.64
CA VAL A 672 43.27 -21.32 20.53
C VAL A 672 43.51 -20.58 19.22
N ASP A 673 44.19 -21.20 18.24
CA ASP A 673 44.46 -20.57 16.94
C ASP A 673 43.20 -20.50 16.03
N GLU A 674 43.24 -19.66 14.99
CA GLU A 674 42.11 -19.44 14.06
C GLU A 674 41.61 -20.75 13.43
N LYS A 675 42.47 -21.76 13.24
CA LYS A 675 42.10 -23.04 12.62
C LYS A 675 41.37 -23.94 13.60
N LEU A 676 41.84 -23.99 14.85
CA LEU A 676 41.18 -24.76 15.91
C LEU A 676 39.84 -24.12 16.28
N PHE A 677 39.76 -22.79 16.32
CA PHE A 677 38.50 -22.06 16.49
C PHE A 677 37.51 -22.35 15.35
N LYS A 678 37.95 -22.27 14.08
CA LYS A 678 37.12 -22.65 12.92
C LYS A 678 36.62 -24.09 12.99
N LYS A 679 37.50 -25.02 13.37
CA LYS A 679 37.13 -26.43 13.57
C LYS A 679 36.08 -26.59 14.67
N LEU A 680 36.16 -25.83 15.76
CA LEU A 680 35.17 -25.87 16.86
C LEU A 680 33.79 -25.42 16.40
N VAL A 681 33.69 -24.25 15.74
CA VAL A 681 32.40 -23.69 15.31
C VAL A 681 31.75 -24.46 14.14
N ASP A 682 32.52 -25.34 13.49
CA ASP A 682 32.05 -26.28 12.46
C ASP A 682 31.72 -27.69 12.99
N ASP A 683 32.07 -28.03 14.24
CA ASP A 683 31.93 -29.39 14.78
C ASP A 683 30.50 -29.66 15.28
N ARG A 684 29.77 -30.50 14.51
CA ARG A 684 28.40 -30.94 14.78
C ARG A 684 28.28 -32.16 15.72
N SER A 685 29.36 -32.56 16.40
CA SER A 685 29.29 -33.64 17.40
C SER A 685 28.83 -33.14 18.78
N ASP A 686 28.42 -34.06 19.65
CA ASP A 686 28.05 -33.76 21.05
C ASP A 686 29.20 -33.15 21.90
N ALA A 687 30.42 -33.09 21.35
CA ALA A 687 31.60 -32.46 21.96
C ALA A 687 32.08 -31.21 21.20
N GLY A 688 31.36 -30.80 20.15
CA GLY A 688 31.60 -29.59 19.37
C GLY A 688 30.72 -28.42 19.81
N CYS A 689 30.90 -27.27 19.17
CA CYS A 689 30.06 -26.08 19.38
C CYS A 689 29.64 -25.52 18.02
N TYR A 690 28.91 -26.33 17.25
CA TYR A 690 28.42 -25.92 15.93
C TYR A 690 27.57 -24.65 16.02
N CYS A 691 28.04 -23.59 15.35
CA CYS A 691 27.31 -22.34 15.18
C CYS A 691 26.91 -22.20 13.71
N SER A 692 25.66 -21.83 13.44
CA SER A 692 25.17 -21.45 12.11
C SER A 692 25.82 -20.15 11.60
N ASP A 693 25.65 -19.85 10.31
CA ASP A 693 26.12 -18.59 9.73
C ASP A 693 25.31 -17.37 10.21
N GLY A 694 24.15 -17.58 10.86
CA GLY A 694 23.38 -16.54 11.55
C GLY A 694 24.03 -16.22 12.89
N GLU A 695 24.08 -17.21 13.79
CA GLU A 695 24.69 -17.09 15.12
C GLU A 695 26.11 -16.49 15.07
N LEU A 696 26.96 -16.90 14.12
CA LEU A 696 28.31 -16.34 13.96
C LEU A 696 28.33 -14.85 13.55
N LYS A 697 27.29 -14.34 12.88
CA LYS A 697 27.12 -12.92 12.57
C LYS A 697 26.57 -12.15 13.76
N ASP A 698 25.64 -12.73 14.52
CA ASP A 698 25.04 -12.07 15.68
C ASP A 698 26.06 -11.89 16.79
N MET A 699 26.89 -12.91 17.04
CA MET A 699 28.05 -12.81 17.94
C MET A 699 29.08 -11.78 17.46
N LEU A 700 29.27 -11.63 16.14
CA LEU A 700 30.15 -10.62 15.56
C LEU A 700 29.57 -9.20 15.70
N LYS A 701 28.24 -9.06 15.61
CA LYS A 701 27.48 -7.82 15.85
C LYS A 701 27.53 -7.40 17.32
N GLU A 702 27.47 -8.35 18.25
CA GLU A 702 27.56 -8.10 19.69
C GLU A 702 28.98 -7.74 20.14
N LEU A 703 30.01 -8.46 19.67
CA LEU A 703 31.41 -8.16 19.99
C LEU A 703 31.93 -6.90 19.30
N ASN A 704 31.44 -6.61 18.10
CA ASN A 704 31.85 -5.43 17.36
C ASN A 704 30.64 -4.69 16.77
N PRO A 705 29.89 -3.93 17.60
CA PRO A 705 28.76 -3.12 17.17
C PRO A 705 29.09 -2.08 16.08
N ASN A 706 30.38 -1.85 15.81
CA ASN A 706 30.89 -0.90 14.83
C ASN A 706 31.45 -1.57 13.55
N ALA A 707 31.48 -2.91 13.44
CA ALA A 707 32.02 -3.60 12.27
C ALA A 707 31.03 -3.75 11.10
N GLY A 708 29.72 -3.64 11.37
CA GLY A 708 28.66 -3.78 10.36
C GLY A 708 28.18 -2.47 9.75
N GLU A 709 28.31 -1.34 10.45
CA GLU A 709 27.51 -0.15 10.16
C GLU A 709 28.26 1.19 10.25
N ILE A 710 28.15 1.97 9.17
CA ILE A 710 28.33 3.44 9.17
C ILE A 710 26.99 4.11 9.63
N SER A 711 26.10 3.35 10.26
CA SER A 711 24.66 3.65 10.36
C SER A 711 24.14 4.02 11.75
N SER A 712 25.02 4.23 12.75
CA SER A 712 24.58 4.92 13.96
C SER A 712 24.53 6.43 13.72
N ARG A 713 23.38 7.04 14.01
CA ARG A 713 23.15 8.50 13.92
C ARG A 713 24.26 9.33 14.58
N GLY A 714 24.76 8.87 15.73
CA GLY A 714 25.89 9.49 16.42
C GLY A 714 27.18 9.50 15.60
N ALA A 715 27.52 8.41 14.91
CA ALA A 715 28.69 8.36 14.02
C ALA A 715 28.54 9.30 12.82
N LEU A 716 27.34 9.41 12.25
CA LEU A 716 27.04 10.35 11.17
C LEU A 716 27.19 11.81 11.61
N ILE A 717 26.66 12.18 12.79
CA ILE A 717 26.82 13.53 13.36
C ILE A 717 28.30 13.85 13.59
N VAL A 718 29.07 12.93 14.17
CA VAL A 718 30.52 13.10 14.39
C VAL A 718 31.28 13.22 13.07
N ALA A 719 30.87 12.47 12.03
CA ALA A 719 31.50 12.53 10.71
C ALA A 719 31.20 13.85 9.97
N VAL A 720 29.97 14.37 10.03
CA VAL A 720 29.65 15.70 9.49
C VAL A 720 30.42 16.77 10.25
N PHE A 721 30.40 16.73 11.58
CA PHE A 721 31.12 17.70 12.42
C PHE A 721 32.61 17.77 12.05
N LYS A 722 33.29 16.61 12.01
CA LYS A 722 34.73 16.53 11.63
C LYS A 722 35.03 16.86 10.17
N ALA A 723 34.03 16.85 9.29
CA ALA A 723 34.19 17.27 7.91
C ALA A 723 34.02 18.78 7.74
N CYS A 724 33.28 19.43 8.65
CA CYS A 724 33.17 20.89 8.73
C CYS A 724 34.27 21.54 9.57
N ASP A 725 34.79 20.86 10.60
CA ASP A 725 35.91 21.30 11.46
C ASP A 725 37.22 21.24 10.65
N GLN A 726 37.52 22.32 9.92
CA GLN A 726 38.62 22.38 8.94
C GLN A 726 39.95 22.66 9.62
N ASP A 727 39.96 23.39 10.74
CA ASP A 727 41.19 23.64 11.52
C ASP A 727 41.45 22.62 12.65
N SER A 728 40.49 21.71 12.91
CA SER A 728 40.56 20.63 13.89
C SER A 728 40.70 21.12 15.34
N ASP A 729 39.98 22.18 15.71
CA ASP A 729 39.94 22.73 17.09
C ASP A 729 38.83 22.12 17.99
N ASP A 730 38.12 21.10 17.49
CA ASP A 730 36.94 20.44 18.09
C ASP A 730 35.71 21.38 18.19
N LYS A 731 35.64 22.43 17.37
CA LYS A 731 34.51 23.38 17.28
C LYS A 731 34.29 23.82 15.83
N LEU A 732 33.12 24.41 15.57
CA LEU A 732 32.79 24.99 14.27
C LEU A 732 32.72 26.51 14.39
N ASN A 733 33.63 27.20 13.73
CA ASN A 733 33.65 28.66 13.63
C ASN A 733 32.63 29.18 12.58
N THR A 734 32.54 30.50 12.41
CA THR A 734 31.54 31.13 11.51
C THR A 734 31.70 30.79 10.03
N ILE A 735 32.86 30.30 9.58
CA ILE A 735 33.14 29.91 8.20
C ILE A 735 32.78 28.42 8.02
N GLU A 736 33.24 27.58 8.93
CA GLU A 736 33.02 26.12 8.94
C GLU A 736 31.54 25.77 9.06
N MET A 737 30.84 26.42 9.99
CA MET A 737 29.39 26.27 10.15
C MET A 737 28.61 26.78 8.93
N ARG A 738 29.21 27.63 8.08
CA ARG A 738 28.59 28.10 6.82
C ARG A 738 28.52 26.99 5.78
N GLU A 739 29.52 26.10 5.73
CA GLU A 739 29.49 24.97 4.81
C GLU A 739 28.34 24.03 5.18
N PHE A 740 28.21 23.67 6.46
CA PHE A 740 27.06 22.92 6.96
C PHE A 740 25.73 23.59 6.61
N ALA A 741 25.61 24.90 6.87
CA ALA A 741 24.39 25.66 6.59
C ALA A 741 23.98 25.61 5.11
N GLY A 742 24.96 25.67 4.19
CA GLY A 742 24.73 25.50 2.76
C GLY A 742 24.08 24.15 2.42
N TYR A 743 24.54 23.05 3.03
CA TYR A 743 23.90 21.73 2.85
C TYR A 743 22.50 21.63 3.47
N THR A 744 22.21 22.39 4.52
CA THR A 744 20.84 22.49 5.09
C THR A 744 19.91 23.43 4.32
N GLY A 745 20.40 24.07 3.25
CA GLY A 745 19.61 24.94 2.37
C GLY A 745 19.57 26.42 2.77
N PHE A 746 20.58 26.92 3.50
CA PHE A 746 20.76 28.35 3.72
C PHE A 746 21.38 29.02 2.48
N ASP A 747 20.65 29.93 1.85
CA ASP A 747 21.00 30.62 0.60
C ASP A 747 21.35 32.12 0.78
N GLY A 748 21.39 32.60 2.03
CA GLY A 748 21.66 34.00 2.34
C GLY A 748 23.11 34.45 2.08
N ASP A 749 23.28 35.77 1.90
CA ASP A 749 24.59 36.40 1.80
C ASP A 749 25.39 36.34 3.12
N GLU A 750 26.63 36.85 3.09
CA GLU A 750 27.52 36.82 4.26
C GLU A 750 27.01 37.66 5.44
N GLU A 751 26.26 38.75 5.18
CA GLU A 751 25.65 39.55 6.25
C GLU A 751 24.43 38.88 6.86
N ALA A 752 23.65 38.15 6.07
CA ALA A 752 22.55 37.31 6.54
C ALA A 752 23.10 36.14 7.37
N TRP A 753 24.09 35.42 6.83
CA TRP A 753 24.72 34.30 7.52
C TRP A 753 25.30 34.71 8.89
N LYS A 754 26.01 35.84 8.95
CA LYS A 754 26.59 36.33 10.21
C LYS A 754 25.53 36.62 11.29
N LYS A 755 24.32 37.03 10.89
CA LYS A 755 23.19 37.23 11.82
C LYS A 755 22.64 35.89 12.31
N GLU A 756 22.42 34.93 11.40
CA GLU A 756 21.95 33.58 11.76
C GLU A 756 22.94 32.85 12.66
N TYR A 757 24.24 32.81 12.30
CA TYR A 757 25.28 32.21 13.13
C TYR A 757 25.34 32.82 14.55
N THR A 758 25.11 34.13 14.69
CA THR A 758 25.01 34.80 16.00
C THR A 758 23.81 34.29 16.81
N MET A 759 22.68 33.99 16.16
CA MET A 759 21.49 33.43 16.82
C MET A 759 21.70 31.95 17.19
N LEU A 760 22.28 31.14 16.29
CA LEU A 760 22.64 29.74 16.56
C LEU A 760 23.59 29.61 17.76
N CYS A 761 24.60 30.48 17.87
CA CYS A 761 25.47 30.55 19.04
C CYS A 761 24.68 30.87 20.32
N ALA A 762 23.79 31.86 20.27
CA ALA A 762 22.98 32.26 21.43
C ALA A 762 22.02 31.15 21.91
N GLU A 763 21.41 30.40 20.99
CA GLU A 763 20.51 29.28 21.31
C GLU A 763 21.27 28.05 21.86
N THR A 764 22.48 27.79 21.35
CA THR A 764 23.37 26.72 21.85
C THR A 764 24.15 27.08 23.12
N ALA A 765 24.05 28.33 23.58
CA ALA A 765 24.85 28.93 24.67
C ALA A 765 26.38 29.00 24.39
N SER A 766 26.77 29.00 23.11
CA SER A 766 28.12 29.36 22.63
C SER A 766 28.25 30.87 22.42
N THR A 767 29.49 31.39 22.35
CA THR A 767 29.74 32.73 21.80
C THR A 767 30.21 32.62 20.34
N PRO A 768 29.96 33.64 19.48
CA PRO A 768 30.42 33.61 18.10
C PRO A 768 31.95 33.53 17.94
N ASP A 769 32.70 34.01 18.94
CA ASP A 769 34.16 33.93 19.00
C ASP A 769 34.66 32.57 19.53
N ASP A 770 33.83 31.85 20.30
CA ASP A 770 34.16 30.54 20.87
C ASP A 770 33.85 29.36 19.95
N GLY A 771 32.95 29.49 18.96
CA GLY A 771 32.53 28.39 18.08
C GLY A 771 31.42 27.49 18.66
N ILE A 772 30.85 26.62 17.80
CA ILE A 772 29.86 25.60 18.18
C ILE A 772 30.58 24.26 18.38
N ASP A 773 30.63 23.75 19.62
CA ASP A 773 31.24 22.44 19.91
C ASP A 773 30.38 21.26 19.43
N LEU A 774 30.97 20.05 19.36
CA LEU A 774 30.29 18.83 18.93
C LEU A 774 29.00 18.54 19.70
N LYS A 775 28.93 18.88 21.00
CA LYS A 775 27.75 18.62 21.83
C LYS A 775 26.61 19.60 21.53
N SER A 776 26.94 20.86 21.29
CA SER A 776 26.01 21.89 20.83
C SER A 776 25.54 21.64 19.40
N PHE A 777 26.44 21.24 18.49
CA PHE A 777 26.09 20.79 17.14
C PHE A 777 25.18 19.56 17.17
N THR A 778 25.50 18.55 18.00
CA THR A 778 24.65 17.36 18.19
C THR A 778 23.26 17.72 18.68
N LYS A 779 23.10 18.72 19.55
CA LYS A 779 21.75 19.22 19.92
C LYS A 779 21.05 19.85 18.72
N LEU A 780 21.74 20.74 18.00
CA LEU A 780 21.17 21.48 16.87
C LEU A 780 20.59 20.56 15.79
N VAL A 781 21.35 19.54 15.38
CA VAL A 781 20.94 18.58 14.34
C VAL A 781 19.91 17.54 14.81
N ASN A 782 19.64 17.49 16.11
CA ASN A 782 18.58 16.70 16.74
C ASN A 782 17.39 17.54 17.22
N ASP A 783 17.41 18.86 17.05
CA ASP A 783 16.34 19.75 17.50
C ASP A 783 15.16 19.69 16.52
N THR A 784 14.11 18.98 16.92
CA THR A 784 12.86 18.81 16.16
C THR A 784 11.85 19.95 16.37
N SER A 785 12.22 21.04 17.06
CA SER A 785 11.33 22.18 17.26
C SER A 785 11.20 23.04 15.98
N GLU A 786 10.21 23.94 15.96
CA GLU A 786 10.00 24.88 14.83
C GLU A 786 11.17 25.85 14.58
N ARG A 787 12.18 25.88 15.46
CA ARG A 787 13.42 26.66 15.32
C ARG A 787 14.66 25.78 15.11
N GLY A 788 14.54 24.48 15.33
CA GLY A 788 15.64 23.54 15.28
C GLY A 788 16.12 23.24 13.85
N CYS A 789 17.28 22.58 13.76
CA CYS A 789 17.90 22.22 12.48
C CYS A 789 17.94 20.69 12.32
N TYR A 790 16.83 20.01 12.59
CA TYR A 790 16.76 18.55 12.50
C TYR A 790 17.18 18.02 11.13
N CYS A 791 18.25 17.22 11.11
CA CYS A 791 18.69 16.48 9.92
C CYS A 791 18.39 14.99 10.10
N ARG A 792 17.83 14.33 9.09
CA ARG A 792 17.64 12.87 9.05
C ARG A 792 18.96 12.14 8.78
N ASP A 793 19.05 10.86 9.15
CA ASP A 793 20.29 10.08 8.98
C ASP A 793 20.72 9.98 7.50
N VAL A 794 19.77 9.89 6.58
CA VAL A 794 20.04 9.94 5.13
C VAL A 794 20.65 11.28 4.69
N GLU A 795 20.21 12.40 5.28
CA GLU A 795 20.72 13.75 4.98
C GLU A 795 22.14 13.91 5.54
N LEU A 796 22.38 13.46 6.77
CA LEU A 796 23.73 13.46 7.39
C LEU A 796 24.70 12.54 6.62
N ALA A 797 24.29 11.31 6.28
CA ALA A 797 25.11 10.38 5.50
C ALA A 797 25.44 10.93 4.10
N GLN A 798 24.53 11.70 3.51
CA GLN A 798 24.78 12.39 2.25
C GLN A 798 25.78 13.54 2.40
N MET A 799 25.66 14.37 3.44
CA MET A 799 26.63 15.44 3.73
C MET A 799 28.05 14.87 3.87
N VAL A 800 28.22 13.79 4.62
CA VAL A 800 29.52 13.09 4.77
C VAL A 800 30.07 12.65 3.41
N ARG A 801 29.25 12.08 2.52
CA ARG A 801 29.70 11.66 1.17
C ARG A 801 30.13 12.85 0.32
N GLN A 802 29.38 13.97 0.38
CA GLN A 802 29.66 15.16 -0.42
C GLN A 802 30.91 15.91 0.06
N MET A 803 31.06 16.11 1.37
CA MET A 803 32.25 16.75 1.95
C MET A 803 33.52 15.94 1.69
N ASN A 804 33.46 14.61 1.82
CA ASN A 804 34.60 13.74 1.48
C ASN A 804 34.94 13.76 -0.02
N ALA A 805 33.96 13.92 -0.91
CA ALA A 805 34.21 14.07 -2.35
C ALA A 805 34.86 15.42 -2.69
N SER A 806 34.42 16.52 -2.05
CA SER A 806 35.03 17.85 -2.21
C SER A 806 36.50 17.87 -1.75
N ASN A 807 36.79 17.28 -0.59
CA ASN A 807 38.16 17.17 -0.08
C ASN A 807 39.09 16.30 -0.94
N PHE A 808 38.54 15.40 -1.76
CA PHE A 808 39.33 14.55 -2.66
C PHE A 808 39.71 15.25 -3.99
N LEU A 809 39.00 16.31 -4.37
CA LEU A 809 39.18 17.00 -5.67
C LEU A 809 39.87 18.37 -5.59
N GLY A 810 40.07 18.93 -4.39
CA GLY A 810 40.65 20.27 -4.18
C GLY A 810 42.17 20.42 -4.38
N GLY A 811 42.84 19.43 -4.98
CA GLY A 811 44.28 19.22 -4.87
C GLY A 811 45.18 19.70 -6.04
N GLU A 812 44.86 20.76 -6.78
CA GLU A 812 45.81 21.36 -7.75
C GLU A 812 45.57 22.86 -8.01
N GLU A 813 46.55 23.72 -7.70
CA GLU A 813 46.53 25.15 -8.02
C GLU A 813 46.92 25.41 -9.50
N GLY A 814 46.14 26.21 -10.24
CA GLY A 814 46.45 26.53 -11.64
C GLY A 814 45.53 27.56 -12.30
N GLY A 815 45.58 28.81 -11.84
CA GLY A 815 44.60 29.86 -12.16
C GLY A 815 44.27 30.14 -13.64
N GLY A 816 43.02 30.56 -13.86
CA GLY A 816 42.52 31.11 -15.12
C GLY A 816 41.09 31.63 -14.96
N GLY A 817 40.89 32.95 -14.98
CA GLY A 817 39.56 33.55 -14.81
C GLY A 817 38.66 33.34 -16.03
N GLY A 818 37.44 32.86 -15.80
CA GLY A 818 36.40 32.67 -16.81
C GLY A 818 35.02 32.63 -16.17
N ASP A 819 34.07 33.31 -16.79
CA ASP A 819 32.69 33.50 -16.32
C ASP A 819 31.95 32.16 -16.09
N VAL A 820 31.37 31.97 -14.90
CA VAL A 820 30.57 30.79 -14.54
C VAL A 820 29.20 31.27 -14.06
N SER A 821 28.23 31.22 -14.96
CA SER A 821 26.82 31.34 -14.64
C SER A 821 26.06 30.13 -15.18
N THR A 822 25.15 29.59 -14.36
CA THR A 822 24.20 28.53 -14.69
C THR A 822 24.76 27.19 -15.22
N ARG A 823 25.28 26.37 -14.29
CA ARG A 823 25.02 24.93 -14.29
C ARG A 823 24.32 24.58 -12.97
N ILE A 824 23.07 24.12 -13.04
CA ILE A 824 22.34 23.62 -11.86
C ILE A 824 22.89 22.22 -11.56
N SER A 825 23.51 22.07 -10.39
CA SER A 825 24.07 20.81 -9.92
C SER A 825 22.98 19.97 -9.26
N LEU A 826 22.87 18.70 -9.64
CA LEU A 826 21.88 17.76 -9.11
C LEU A 826 22.18 17.46 -7.62
N THR A 827 21.54 18.23 -6.75
CA THR A 827 21.44 17.98 -5.31
C THR A 827 19.99 17.62 -4.98
N PRO A 828 19.73 16.64 -4.09
CA PRO A 828 18.37 16.38 -3.66
C PRO A 828 17.88 17.54 -2.80
N VAL A 829 16.96 18.30 -3.38
CA VAL A 829 16.34 19.48 -2.76
C VAL A 829 15.56 19.06 -1.52
N SER A 830 15.75 19.74 -0.39
CA SER A 830 15.01 19.43 0.83
C SER A 830 13.51 19.65 0.65
N ARG A 831 12.66 18.86 1.31
CA ARG A 831 11.19 18.98 1.24
C ARG A 831 10.72 20.42 1.44
N SER A 832 11.28 21.12 2.42
CA SER A 832 10.97 22.53 2.70
C SER A 832 11.33 23.47 1.55
N ALA A 833 12.42 23.20 0.83
CA ALA A 833 12.78 23.95 -0.38
C ALA A 833 11.84 23.62 -1.55
N ILE A 834 11.47 22.35 -1.76
CA ILE A 834 10.47 21.95 -2.78
C ILE A 834 9.14 22.68 -2.55
N ILE A 835 8.60 22.63 -1.32
CA ILE A 835 7.32 23.30 -0.97
C ILE A 835 7.41 24.82 -1.16
N ARG A 836 8.54 25.44 -0.81
CA ARG A 836 8.77 26.87 -1.05
C ARG A 836 8.82 27.20 -2.54
N THR A 837 9.48 26.40 -3.37
CA THR A 837 9.51 26.64 -4.82
C THR A 837 8.12 26.48 -5.44
N VAL A 838 7.38 25.42 -5.08
CA VAL A 838 5.97 25.24 -5.48
C VAL A 838 5.13 26.48 -5.14
N PHE A 839 5.23 27.00 -3.91
CA PHE A 839 4.56 28.23 -3.50
C PHE A 839 4.89 29.41 -4.44
N HIS A 840 6.17 29.62 -4.78
CA HIS A 840 6.63 30.73 -5.63
C HIS A 840 6.30 30.55 -7.13
N LEU A 841 5.85 29.36 -7.54
CA LEU A 841 5.30 29.12 -8.87
C LEU A 841 3.78 29.37 -8.91
N CYS A 842 3.09 29.12 -7.79
CA CYS A 842 1.66 29.40 -7.65
C CYS A 842 1.36 30.88 -7.36
N ASP A 843 2.23 31.59 -6.65
CA ASP A 843 2.16 33.04 -6.37
C ASP A 843 2.43 33.82 -7.67
N LYS A 844 1.36 34.09 -8.44
CA LYS A 844 1.42 34.67 -9.79
C LYS A 844 1.55 36.18 -9.75
N ASP A 845 1.01 36.86 -8.73
CA ASP A 845 1.15 38.30 -8.58
C ASP A 845 2.37 38.73 -7.72
N GLY A 846 2.99 37.80 -6.99
CA GLY A 846 4.18 38.01 -6.17
C GLY A 846 3.89 38.64 -4.81
N ASN A 847 2.63 38.63 -4.35
CA ASN A 847 2.22 39.27 -3.09
C ASN A 847 2.58 38.47 -1.82
N LYS A 848 3.05 37.22 -1.97
CA LYS A 848 3.37 36.25 -0.90
C LYS A 848 2.17 35.64 -0.17
N LEU A 849 1.01 35.59 -0.81
CA LEU A 849 -0.27 35.07 -0.30
C LEU A 849 -1.04 34.43 -1.47
N LEU A 850 -1.08 33.10 -1.54
CA LEU A 850 -1.86 32.40 -2.56
C LEU A 850 -3.35 32.67 -2.36
N ASP A 851 -4.00 33.29 -3.34
CA ASP A 851 -5.46 33.45 -3.34
C ASP A 851 -6.20 32.18 -3.82
N GLU A 852 -7.53 32.24 -3.89
CA GLU A 852 -8.37 31.11 -4.34
C GLU A 852 -8.01 30.64 -5.77
N THR A 853 -7.59 31.55 -6.64
CA THR A 853 -7.21 31.30 -8.05
C THR A 853 -5.80 30.71 -8.15
N GLU A 854 -4.87 31.23 -7.35
CA GLU A 854 -3.46 30.80 -7.33
C GLU A 854 -3.31 29.43 -6.69
N MET A 855 -4.00 29.20 -5.56
CA MET A 855 -4.06 27.91 -4.89
C MET A 855 -4.76 26.84 -5.76
N ARG A 856 -5.66 27.24 -6.67
CA ARG A 856 -6.26 26.32 -7.66
C ARG A 856 -5.22 25.77 -8.63
N GLY A 857 -4.24 26.60 -9.01
CA GLY A 857 -3.14 26.18 -9.88
C GLY A 857 -2.38 25.00 -9.27
N PHE A 858 -2.05 25.09 -7.97
CA PHE A 858 -1.49 23.96 -7.23
C PHE A 858 -2.42 22.74 -7.26
N ALA A 859 -3.70 22.92 -6.87
CA ALA A 859 -4.63 21.82 -6.70
C ALA A 859 -4.89 21.04 -8.00
N THR A 860 -5.09 21.73 -9.13
CA THR A 860 -5.28 21.06 -10.43
C THR A 860 -4.01 20.33 -10.88
N THR A 861 -2.82 20.88 -10.67
CA THR A 861 -1.56 20.15 -10.92
C THR A 861 -1.39 18.93 -10.01
N ALA A 862 -1.92 19.01 -8.78
CA ALA A 862 -1.97 17.94 -7.80
C ALA A 862 -3.12 16.93 -8.02
N GLY A 863 -3.86 17.02 -9.13
CA GLY A 863 -4.90 16.06 -9.53
C GLY A 863 -6.34 16.43 -9.20
N PHE A 864 -6.62 17.65 -8.72
CA PHE A 864 -8.00 18.12 -8.52
C PHE A 864 -8.68 18.48 -9.85
N ASP A 865 -9.68 17.69 -10.23
CA ASP A 865 -10.45 17.77 -11.47
C ASP A 865 -11.79 18.54 -11.34
N GLY A 866 -12.18 18.91 -10.11
CA GLY A 866 -13.44 19.58 -9.81
C GLY A 866 -13.62 20.98 -10.43
N SER A 867 -14.89 21.39 -10.53
CA SER A 867 -15.30 22.70 -11.05
C SER A 867 -14.81 23.87 -10.20
N GLU A 868 -14.90 25.11 -10.72
CA GLU A 868 -14.55 26.32 -9.94
C GLU A 868 -15.40 26.44 -8.66
N GLN A 869 -16.66 25.99 -8.72
CA GLN A 869 -17.60 26.06 -7.61
C GLN A 869 -17.33 24.99 -6.54
N GLU A 870 -16.73 23.87 -6.91
CA GLU A 870 -16.23 22.85 -5.98
C GLU A 870 -14.92 23.28 -5.36
N TRP A 871 -13.97 23.78 -6.17
CA TRP A 871 -12.73 24.35 -5.66
C TRP A 871 -12.97 25.51 -4.67
N ALA A 872 -13.92 26.39 -4.95
CA ALA A 872 -14.29 27.49 -4.04
C ALA A 872 -14.83 27.01 -2.68
N LYS A 873 -15.33 25.77 -2.56
CA LYS A 873 -15.70 25.14 -1.29
C LYS A 873 -14.47 24.55 -0.61
N GLU A 874 -13.66 23.78 -1.35
CA GLU A 874 -12.44 23.14 -0.85
C GLU A 874 -11.42 24.17 -0.35
N TYR A 875 -11.17 25.24 -1.10
CA TYR A 875 -10.29 26.33 -0.68
C TYR A 875 -10.74 26.96 0.65
N ARG A 876 -12.06 27.15 0.86
CA ARG A 876 -12.60 27.63 2.14
C ARG A 876 -12.40 26.62 3.26
N PHE A 877 -12.53 25.32 2.97
CA PHE A 877 -12.31 24.25 3.94
C PHE A 877 -10.83 24.15 4.35
N VAL A 878 -9.91 24.20 3.39
CA VAL A 878 -8.45 24.32 3.59
C VAL A 878 -8.12 25.54 4.46
N CYS A 879 -8.65 26.71 4.11
CA CYS A 879 -8.46 27.92 4.92
C CYS A 879 -9.03 27.79 6.34
N MET A 880 -10.19 27.15 6.51
CA MET A 880 -10.81 26.92 7.81
C MET A 880 -9.96 26.00 8.69
N ARG A 881 -9.41 24.91 8.13
CA ARG A 881 -8.52 23.98 8.86
C ARG A 881 -7.26 24.66 9.39
N ILE A 882 -6.61 25.49 8.58
CA ILE A 882 -5.42 26.27 8.98
C ILE A 882 -5.75 27.60 9.67
N LYS A 883 -7.02 27.84 10.01
CA LYS A 883 -7.53 29.03 10.72
C LYS A 883 -7.19 30.37 10.04
N THR A 884 -7.04 30.39 8.71
CA THR A 884 -6.89 31.63 7.93
C THR A 884 -8.22 32.10 7.34
N ASN A 885 -8.28 33.37 6.93
CA ASN A 885 -9.42 33.93 6.23
C ASN A 885 -9.21 33.73 4.71
N PRO A 886 -10.14 33.08 3.98
CA PRO A 886 -10.01 32.87 2.52
C PRO A 886 -9.72 34.16 1.74
N ALA A 887 -10.27 35.30 2.17
CA ALA A 887 -10.07 36.60 1.54
C ALA A 887 -8.71 37.28 1.87
N LYS A 888 -7.84 36.61 2.63
CA LYS A 888 -6.46 37.05 2.91
C LYS A 888 -5.39 36.19 2.24
N GLY A 889 -5.77 35.10 1.59
CA GLY A 889 -4.82 34.14 1.00
C GLY A 889 -4.10 33.25 2.02
N VAL A 890 -3.31 32.33 1.49
CA VAL A 890 -2.46 31.38 2.22
C VAL A 890 -1.00 31.84 2.08
N ASN A 891 -0.34 32.17 3.20
CA ASN A 891 1.08 32.56 3.18
C ASN A 891 2.02 31.33 3.15
N PRO A 892 3.35 31.47 2.94
CA PRO A 892 4.25 30.32 2.81
C PRO A 892 4.25 29.37 4.01
N ALA A 893 4.16 29.88 5.23
CA ALA A 893 4.12 29.04 6.44
C ALA A 893 2.79 28.28 6.55
N MET A 894 1.68 28.94 6.22
CA MET A 894 0.36 28.31 6.13
C MET A 894 0.32 27.26 5.00
N PHE A 895 0.97 27.50 3.86
CA PHE A 895 1.03 26.54 2.76
C PHE A 895 1.84 25.28 3.15
N ILE A 896 2.98 25.46 3.82
CA ILE A 896 3.73 24.33 4.42
C ILE A 896 2.83 23.53 5.38
N GLN A 897 2.02 24.21 6.20
CA GLN A 897 1.05 23.55 7.08
C GLN A 897 -0.04 22.80 6.29
N VAL A 898 -0.56 23.34 5.19
CA VAL A 898 -1.54 22.66 4.34
C VAL A 898 -0.99 21.35 3.78
N ILE A 899 0.24 21.38 3.27
CA ILE A 899 0.92 20.23 2.64
C ILE A 899 1.35 19.18 3.66
N ASN A 900 1.94 19.59 4.79
CA ASN A 900 2.44 18.64 5.80
C ASN A 900 1.34 18.05 6.68
N ASN A 901 0.30 18.82 7.02
CA ASN A 901 -0.79 18.33 7.87
C ASN A 901 -1.89 17.59 7.08
N GLY A 902 -1.66 17.28 5.80
CA GLY A 902 -2.62 16.58 4.95
C GLY A 902 -3.91 17.36 4.68
N SER A 903 -3.94 18.68 4.91
CA SER A 903 -5.19 19.46 4.88
C SER A 903 -5.77 19.64 3.47
N ALA A 904 -4.94 19.48 2.44
CA ALA A 904 -5.31 19.37 1.03
C ALA A 904 -4.88 18.03 0.40
N GLY A 905 -4.67 16.99 1.22
CA GLY A 905 -4.01 15.74 0.80
C GLY A 905 -2.60 15.59 1.40
N ARG A 906 -2.15 14.36 1.62
CA ARG A 906 -0.77 14.05 2.06
C ARG A 906 0.08 13.84 0.82
N TYR A 907 1.12 14.66 0.63
CA TYR A 907 2.02 14.56 -0.51
C TYR A 907 3.41 14.07 -0.08
N THR A 908 3.91 13.03 -0.72
CA THR A 908 5.31 12.57 -0.64
C THR A 908 6.27 13.59 -1.26
N ASP A 909 7.57 13.44 -0.99
CA ASP A 909 8.60 14.29 -1.62
C ASP A 909 8.66 14.09 -3.15
N GLN A 910 8.25 12.92 -3.66
CA GLN A 910 8.21 12.66 -5.10
C GLN A 910 6.99 13.29 -5.76
N GLU A 911 5.78 13.17 -5.17
CA GLU A 911 4.59 13.86 -5.69
C GLU A 911 4.79 15.38 -5.73
N LEU A 912 5.45 15.95 -4.72
CA LEU A 912 5.78 17.39 -4.71
C LEU A 912 6.79 17.78 -5.79
N LYS A 913 7.74 16.91 -6.17
CA LYS A 913 8.62 17.14 -7.33
C LYS A 913 7.84 17.06 -8.64
N ASN A 914 6.97 16.07 -8.79
CA ASN A 914 6.14 15.91 -9.99
C ASN A 914 5.18 17.11 -10.15
N ILE A 915 4.66 17.67 -9.05
CA ILE A 915 3.88 18.92 -9.05
C ILE A 915 4.76 20.13 -9.39
N LEU A 916 5.96 20.22 -8.79
CA LEU A 916 6.93 21.28 -9.05
C LEU A 916 7.28 21.35 -10.56
N GLU A 917 7.64 20.23 -11.15
CA GLU A 917 8.03 20.12 -12.56
C GLU A 917 6.88 20.50 -13.51
N LYS A 918 5.66 20.01 -13.24
CA LYS A 918 4.46 20.41 -13.99
C LYS A 918 4.17 21.92 -13.89
N LEU A 919 4.37 22.54 -12.72
CA LEU A 919 4.20 23.98 -12.54
C LEU A 919 5.31 24.79 -13.25
N GLU A 920 6.55 24.31 -13.26
CA GLU A 920 7.65 24.91 -14.02
C GLU A 920 7.38 24.83 -15.53
N LEU A 921 6.87 23.69 -16.02
CA LEU A 921 6.46 23.48 -17.40
C LEU A 921 5.34 24.45 -17.80
N GLN A 922 4.29 24.56 -16.99
CA GLN A 922 3.18 25.48 -17.21
C GLN A 922 3.67 26.94 -17.24
N LYS A 923 4.57 27.32 -16.33
CA LYS A 923 5.17 28.67 -16.29
C LYS A 923 6.06 28.95 -17.51
N ALA A 924 6.76 27.94 -18.04
CA ALA A 924 7.53 28.06 -19.27
C ALA A 924 6.63 28.25 -20.51
N LEU A 925 5.48 27.57 -20.55
CA LEU A 925 4.46 27.72 -21.59
C LEU A 925 3.77 29.10 -21.51
N ASP A 926 3.30 29.51 -20.32
CA ASP A 926 2.58 30.77 -20.07
C ASP A 926 3.46 32.01 -20.33
N SER A 927 4.77 31.92 -20.07
CA SER A 927 5.71 33.05 -20.23
C SER A 927 6.17 33.31 -21.67
N GLY A 928 5.81 32.45 -22.62
CA GLY A 928 6.15 32.62 -24.04
C GLY A 928 7.65 32.50 -24.36
N ALA A 929 8.46 32.03 -23.41
CA ALA A 929 9.90 31.80 -23.56
C ALA A 929 10.19 30.50 -24.33
N SER A 930 9.77 30.47 -25.60
CA SER A 930 9.84 29.29 -26.48
C SER A 930 11.27 28.99 -26.96
N GLY A 931 12.13 28.49 -26.07
CA GLY A 931 13.32 27.73 -26.45
C GLY A 931 12.93 26.32 -26.87
N ARG A 932 13.47 25.80 -27.98
CA ARG A 932 13.15 24.47 -28.52
C ARG A 932 13.30 23.35 -27.47
N SER A 933 14.35 23.40 -26.65
CA SER A 933 14.61 22.47 -25.54
C SER A 933 13.49 22.38 -24.51
N SER A 934 12.67 23.42 -24.29
CA SER A 934 11.53 23.31 -23.35
C SER A 934 10.37 22.53 -23.95
N ILE A 935 10.21 22.55 -25.28
CA ILE A 935 9.22 21.73 -26.00
C ILE A 935 9.70 20.27 -26.05
N ILE A 936 11.00 20.05 -26.27
CA ILE A 936 11.60 18.70 -26.23
C ILE A 936 11.43 18.10 -24.84
N ARG A 937 11.76 18.84 -23.77
CA ARG A 937 11.54 18.40 -22.38
C ARG A 937 10.06 18.12 -22.09
N ALA A 938 9.15 18.97 -22.55
CA ALA A 938 7.71 18.72 -22.42
C ALA A 938 7.28 17.41 -23.12
N VAL A 939 7.77 17.14 -24.34
CA VAL A 939 7.51 15.89 -25.06
C VAL A 939 8.09 14.70 -24.31
N PHE A 940 9.31 14.81 -23.80
CA PHE A 940 9.96 13.76 -23.02
C PHE A 940 9.09 13.33 -21.84
N HIS A 941 8.75 14.24 -20.92
CA HIS A 941 7.95 13.90 -19.72
C HIS A 941 6.49 13.52 -20.01
N ALA A 942 5.99 13.79 -21.21
CA ALA A 942 4.67 13.33 -21.62
C ALA A 942 4.70 11.94 -22.29
N CYS A 943 5.88 11.48 -22.73
CA CYS A 943 6.10 10.13 -23.24
C CYS A 943 6.74 9.19 -22.21
N ASP A 944 7.45 9.71 -21.22
CA ASP A 944 7.99 9.02 -20.03
C ASP A 944 6.81 8.71 -19.09
N LEU A 945 6.25 7.50 -19.23
CA LEU A 945 4.99 7.08 -18.59
C LEU A 945 5.25 6.50 -17.21
N ASP A 946 6.36 5.78 -17.03
CA ASP A 946 6.78 5.24 -15.73
C ASP A 946 7.57 6.26 -14.87
N SER A 947 7.98 7.39 -15.46
CA SER A 947 8.72 8.48 -14.79
C SER A 947 10.11 8.06 -14.29
N ASP A 948 10.75 7.07 -14.94
CA ASP A 948 12.10 6.62 -14.59
C ASP A 948 13.22 7.57 -15.10
N GLY A 949 12.89 8.50 -15.99
CA GLY A 949 13.80 9.48 -16.57
C GLY A 949 14.45 9.05 -17.89
N TYR A 950 13.98 7.95 -18.47
CA TYR A 950 14.34 7.40 -19.77
C TYR A 950 13.07 7.19 -20.62
N LEU A 951 13.24 6.90 -21.91
CA LEU A 951 12.16 6.48 -22.80
C LEU A 951 12.43 5.05 -23.25
N ASN A 952 11.68 4.11 -22.67
CA ASN A 952 11.71 2.72 -23.05
C ASN A 952 11.14 2.50 -24.47
N ARG A 953 11.24 1.27 -25.00
CA ARG A 953 10.82 0.97 -26.38
C ARG A 953 9.34 1.28 -26.65
N GLN A 954 8.48 1.19 -25.65
CA GLN A 954 7.05 1.40 -25.81
C GLN A 954 6.73 2.90 -25.82
N GLU A 955 7.34 3.65 -24.93
CA GLU A 955 7.23 5.10 -24.77
C GLU A 955 7.76 5.87 -25.99
N MET A 956 8.98 5.55 -26.42
CA MET A 956 9.59 6.13 -27.61
C MET A 956 8.78 5.85 -28.89
N LYS A 957 7.93 4.81 -28.89
CA LYS A 957 7.04 4.48 -30.01
C LYS A 957 5.99 5.57 -30.24
N HIS A 958 5.54 6.27 -29.20
CA HIS A 958 4.60 7.37 -29.33
C HIS A 958 5.20 8.48 -30.19
N ILE A 959 6.44 8.88 -29.90
CA ILE A 959 7.19 9.87 -30.69
C ILE A 959 7.35 9.38 -32.14
N ALA A 960 7.84 8.15 -32.35
CA ALA A 960 8.09 7.62 -33.69
C ALA A 960 6.83 7.52 -34.57
N ASN A 961 5.68 7.13 -34.00
CA ASN A 961 4.41 7.11 -34.72
C ASN A 961 4.02 8.51 -35.24
N HIS A 962 4.27 9.56 -34.46
CA HIS A 962 3.99 10.95 -34.85
C HIS A 962 4.99 11.52 -35.86
N VAL A 963 6.26 11.10 -35.81
CA VAL A 963 7.28 11.42 -36.84
C VAL A 963 6.99 10.68 -38.16
N GLY A 964 6.08 9.69 -38.13
CA GLY A 964 5.56 9.02 -39.32
C GLY A 964 6.16 7.65 -39.59
N PHE A 965 6.75 7.00 -38.57
CA PHE A 965 7.07 5.58 -38.62
C PHE A 965 5.80 4.76 -38.84
N LYS A 966 5.87 3.75 -39.70
CA LYS A 966 4.72 2.90 -40.12
C LYS A 966 5.01 1.41 -40.10
N GLY A 967 6.18 1.02 -39.58
CA GLY A 967 6.53 -0.39 -39.48
C GLY A 967 5.75 -1.11 -38.39
N ASP A 968 5.79 -2.43 -38.42
CA ASP A 968 5.18 -3.26 -37.39
C ASP A 968 5.99 -3.29 -36.08
N ALA A 969 5.59 -4.14 -35.13
CA ALA A 969 6.26 -4.24 -33.83
C ALA A 969 7.70 -4.80 -33.93
N GLU A 970 7.98 -5.69 -34.89
CA GLU A 970 9.30 -6.30 -35.10
C GLU A 970 10.24 -5.32 -35.83
N GLU A 971 9.71 -4.59 -36.81
CA GLU A 971 10.42 -3.48 -37.46
C GLU A 971 10.76 -2.38 -36.45
N TRP A 972 9.80 -1.98 -35.61
CA TRP A 972 10.06 -1.01 -34.52
C TRP A 972 11.12 -1.49 -33.53
N ALA A 973 11.18 -2.79 -33.22
CA ALA A 973 12.22 -3.34 -32.34
C ALA A 973 13.64 -3.12 -32.89
N LYS A 974 13.79 -3.27 -34.20
CA LYS A 974 15.08 -3.13 -34.89
C LYS A 974 15.50 -1.67 -34.99
N GLU A 975 14.58 -0.77 -35.32
CA GLU A 975 14.85 0.67 -35.37
C GLU A 975 15.16 1.25 -33.99
N TYR A 976 14.40 0.88 -32.95
CA TYR A 976 14.68 1.32 -31.57
C TYR A 976 16.06 0.84 -31.08
N LEU A 977 16.40 -0.43 -31.34
CA LEU A 977 17.73 -0.96 -31.04
C LEU A 977 18.83 -0.24 -31.82
N GLY A 978 18.58 0.11 -33.09
CA GLY A 978 19.46 0.93 -33.91
C GLY A 978 19.74 2.30 -33.30
N MET A 979 18.69 3.06 -32.95
CA MET A 979 18.81 4.37 -32.30
C MET A 979 19.58 4.30 -30.97
N CYS A 980 19.35 3.27 -30.16
CA CYS A 980 20.10 3.07 -28.92
C CYS A 980 21.59 2.85 -29.20
N VAL A 981 21.94 1.96 -30.14
CA VAL A 981 23.33 1.67 -30.52
C VAL A 981 24.03 2.87 -31.14
N ASP A 982 23.38 3.59 -32.05
CA ASP A 982 23.96 4.72 -32.78
C ASP A 982 24.20 5.96 -31.89
N HIS A 983 23.58 6.02 -30.70
CA HIS A 983 23.78 7.10 -29.74
C HIS A 983 24.36 6.65 -28.39
N GLY A 984 24.67 5.35 -28.23
CA GLY A 984 25.28 4.81 -27.02
C GLY A 984 24.36 4.72 -25.81
N ALA A 985 23.03 4.71 -26.02
CA ALA A 985 22.05 4.42 -24.98
C ALA A 985 21.93 2.90 -24.75
N ASP A 986 21.60 2.48 -23.53
CA ASP A 986 21.36 1.07 -23.22
C ASP A 986 19.92 0.69 -23.60
N PRO A 987 19.68 -0.27 -24.51
CA PRO A 987 18.34 -0.68 -24.91
C PRO A 987 17.47 -1.27 -23.78
N GLN A 988 18.06 -1.62 -22.62
CA GLN A 988 17.34 -2.08 -21.44
C GLN A 988 16.94 -0.94 -20.49
N LEU A 989 17.66 0.19 -20.52
CA LEU A 989 17.40 1.36 -19.69
C LEU A 989 16.55 2.39 -20.44
N GLY A 990 16.80 2.58 -21.73
CA GLY A 990 16.05 3.49 -22.59
C GLY A 990 16.83 4.74 -23.02
N ILE A 991 16.11 5.65 -23.67
CA ILE A 991 16.65 6.88 -24.25
C ILE A 991 16.45 8.05 -23.28
N ASP A 992 17.53 8.65 -22.76
CA ASP A 992 17.42 9.80 -21.87
C ASP A 992 17.08 11.12 -22.60
N LEU A 993 16.79 12.18 -21.84
CA LEU A 993 16.43 13.50 -22.38
C LEU A 993 17.50 14.11 -23.30
N ALA A 994 18.79 13.88 -23.02
CA ALA A 994 19.88 14.42 -23.82
C ALA A 994 20.04 13.67 -25.15
N VAL A 995 19.82 12.35 -25.14
CA VAL A 995 19.78 11.52 -26.35
C VAL A 995 18.52 11.84 -27.17
N LEU A 996 17.36 12.08 -26.54
CA LEU A 996 16.17 12.56 -27.26
C LEU A 996 16.41 13.93 -27.91
N GLU A 997 17.02 14.88 -27.18
CA GLU A 997 17.35 16.20 -27.72
C GLU A 997 18.28 16.09 -28.94
N ALA A 998 19.28 15.19 -28.91
CA ALA A 998 20.11 14.90 -30.08
C ALA A 998 19.30 14.26 -31.25
N LEU A 999 18.46 13.26 -30.98
CA LEU A 999 17.64 12.56 -31.99
C LEU A 999 16.71 13.49 -32.75
N VAL A 1000 15.98 14.35 -32.01
CA VAL A 1000 14.99 15.23 -32.61
C VAL A 1000 15.61 16.45 -33.29
N GLU A 1001 16.89 16.73 -33.06
CA GLU A 1001 17.66 17.73 -33.80
C GLU A 1001 18.49 17.16 -34.96
N ASP A 1002 18.71 15.85 -35.04
CA ASP A 1002 19.46 15.25 -36.15
C ASP A 1002 18.63 15.21 -37.45
N SER A 1003 19.04 16.08 -38.39
CA SER A 1003 18.52 16.17 -39.76
C SER A 1003 19.14 15.18 -40.77
N SER A 1004 19.93 14.20 -40.31
CA SER A 1004 20.51 13.15 -41.17
C SER A 1004 19.45 12.16 -41.69
N GLU A 1005 19.82 11.31 -42.67
CA GLU A 1005 18.94 10.23 -43.16
C GLU A 1005 18.71 9.10 -42.13
N SER A 1006 19.49 9.10 -41.04
CA SER A 1006 19.35 8.21 -39.87
C SER A 1006 18.75 8.91 -38.64
N GLY A 1007 18.53 10.23 -38.72
CA GLY A 1007 18.06 11.05 -37.60
C GLY A 1007 16.53 11.17 -37.52
N CYS A 1008 16.02 11.60 -36.37
CA CYS A 1008 14.60 11.68 -36.06
C CYS A 1008 14.08 13.13 -36.01
N PHE A 1009 14.54 13.99 -36.94
CA PHE A 1009 14.26 15.43 -36.90
C PHE A 1009 12.76 15.77 -36.75
N CYS A 1010 12.40 16.34 -35.59
CA CYS A 1010 11.05 16.83 -35.31
C CYS A 1010 11.04 18.36 -35.36
N SER A 1011 10.16 18.98 -36.15
CA SER A 1011 9.98 20.44 -36.03
C SER A 1011 9.23 20.80 -34.75
N ASP A 1012 9.35 22.05 -34.29
CA ASP A 1012 8.57 22.54 -33.13
C ASP A 1012 7.04 22.46 -33.33
N ARG A 1013 6.56 22.20 -34.57
CA ARG A 1013 5.16 21.90 -34.85
C ARG A 1013 4.84 20.45 -34.55
N ASP A 1014 5.74 19.53 -34.89
CA ASP A 1014 5.55 18.09 -34.72
C ASP A 1014 5.66 17.72 -33.23
N LEU A 1015 6.62 18.31 -32.51
CA LEU A 1015 6.73 18.20 -31.05
C LEU A 1015 5.48 18.73 -30.32
N ARG A 1016 4.88 19.84 -30.79
CA ARG A 1016 3.60 20.34 -30.25
C ARG A 1016 2.41 19.46 -30.62
N ALA A 1017 2.43 18.80 -31.78
CA ALA A 1017 1.38 17.87 -32.19
C ALA A 1017 1.43 16.57 -31.35
N ILE A 1018 2.63 16.11 -30.99
CA ILE A 1018 2.85 15.01 -30.02
C ILE A 1018 2.20 15.37 -28.68
N LEU A 1019 2.54 16.53 -28.11
CA LEU A 1019 1.92 17.03 -26.86
C LEU A 1019 0.39 17.15 -26.94
N GLN A 1020 -0.14 17.68 -28.05
CA GLN A 1020 -1.59 17.83 -28.22
C GLN A 1020 -2.27 16.45 -28.30
N SER A 1021 -1.69 15.49 -29.02
CA SER A 1021 -2.27 14.14 -29.16
C SER A 1021 -2.31 13.36 -27.83
N MET A 1022 -1.42 13.67 -26.88
CA MET A 1022 -1.42 13.04 -25.56
C MET A 1022 -2.35 13.74 -24.56
N GLY A 1023 -2.78 14.98 -24.86
CA GLY A 1023 -3.79 15.70 -24.09
C GLY A 1023 -5.25 15.49 -24.55
N GLU A 1024 -5.46 14.82 -25.70
CA GLU A 1024 -6.78 14.59 -26.32
C GLU A 1024 -7.28 13.14 -26.13
N THR A 1025 -6.90 12.47 -25.04
CA THR A 1025 -7.35 11.10 -24.71
C THR A 1025 -8.79 11.06 -24.19
N ASP A 1026 -9.73 11.20 -25.13
CA ASP A 1026 -11.13 10.78 -24.93
C ASP A 1026 -11.17 9.31 -24.48
N GLY A 1027 -11.88 9.02 -23.40
CA GLY A 1027 -11.94 7.68 -22.81
C GLY A 1027 -12.70 6.69 -23.69
N GLY A 1028 -11.99 5.97 -24.57
CA GLY A 1028 -12.67 5.26 -25.65
C GLY A 1028 -11.91 4.19 -26.45
N ASP A 1029 -10.85 3.56 -25.93
CA ASP A 1029 -10.54 2.15 -26.29
C ASP A 1029 -9.51 1.52 -25.34
N VAL A 1030 -9.90 0.42 -24.66
CA VAL A 1030 -9.02 -0.31 -23.73
C VAL A 1030 -8.35 -1.47 -24.46
N VAL A 1031 -7.08 -1.28 -24.85
CA VAL A 1031 -6.20 -2.40 -25.22
C VAL A 1031 -5.49 -2.89 -23.96
N LYS A 1032 -5.76 -4.14 -23.58
CA LYS A 1032 -5.13 -4.78 -22.41
C LYS A 1032 -3.64 -5.01 -22.64
N VAL A 1033 -2.81 -4.45 -21.76
CA VAL A 1033 -1.52 -5.00 -21.31
C VAL A 1033 -1.48 -4.82 -19.79
N GLY A 1034 -0.99 -5.79 -19.04
CA GLY A 1034 -0.93 -5.67 -17.57
C GLY A 1034 0.38 -6.21 -17.01
N SER A 1035 0.95 -5.48 -16.04
CA SER A 1035 1.95 -5.99 -15.08
C SER A 1035 2.32 -5.02 -13.93
N GLU A 1036 1.84 -3.78 -13.89
CA GLU A 1036 2.25 -2.81 -12.84
C GLU A 1036 1.65 -3.08 -11.44
N LYS A 1037 0.37 -3.48 -11.35
CA LYS A 1037 -0.33 -3.64 -10.06
C LYS A 1037 0.24 -4.75 -9.17
N ASP A 1038 0.76 -5.83 -9.77
CA ASP A 1038 1.32 -6.96 -9.03
C ASP A 1038 2.57 -6.54 -8.22
N SER A 1039 3.38 -5.63 -8.76
CA SER A 1039 4.64 -5.20 -8.14
C SER A 1039 4.40 -4.35 -6.88
N ALA A 1040 3.50 -3.36 -6.98
CA ALA A 1040 3.18 -2.43 -5.90
C ALA A 1040 2.57 -3.16 -4.69
N ARG A 1041 1.68 -4.13 -4.92
CA ARG A 1041 1.07 -4.94 -3.85
C ARG A 1041 2.11 -5.80 -3.12
N ALA A 1042 3.00 -6.47 -3.86
CA ALA A 1042 4.05 -7.28 -3.27
C ALA A 1042 5.04 -6.43 -2.44
N GLU A 1043 5.31 -5.18 -2.84
CA GLU A 1043 6.11 -4.25 -2.05
C GLU A 1043 5.39 -3.79 -0.77
N LEU A 1044 4.08 -3.51 -0.86
CA LEU A 1044 3.27 -3.14 0.30
C LEU A 1044 3.19 -4.28 1.34
N ILE A 1045 3.02 -5.53 0.90
CA ILE A 1045 3.04 -6.72 1.77
C ILE A 1045 4.40 -6.86 2.48
N ARG A 1046 5.51 -6.72 1.74
CA ARG A 1046 6.87 -6.73 2.30
C ARG A 1046 7.10 -5.65 3.36
N ASN A 1047 6.49 -4.47 3.18
CA ASN A 1047 6.62 -3.37 4.13
C ASN A 1047 5.81 -3.61 5.40
N VAL A 1048 4.58 -4.15 5.31
CA VAL A 1048 3.78 -4.55 6.49
C VAL A 1048 4.48 -5.66 7.27
N PHE A 1049 5.03 -6.66 6.57
CA PHE A 1049 5.80 -7.74 7.21
C PHE A 1049 6.95 -7.20 8.06
N LYS A 1050 7.82 -6.36 7.48
CA LYS A 1050 8.95 -5.70 8.18
C LYS A 1050 8.54 -4.78 9.34
N GLN A 1051 7.30 -4.31 9.34
CA GLN A 1051 6.74 -3.56 10.46
C GLN A 1051 6.32 -4.51 11.59
N CYS A 1052 5.77 -5.67 11.28
CA CYS A 1052 5.38 -6.66 12.28
C CYS A 1052 6.62 -7.30 12.93
N ASP A 1053 7.59 -7.70 12.10
CA ASP A 1053 8.91 -8.27 12.42
C ASP A 1053 9.77 -7.27 13.22
N LEU A 1054 9.72 -7.38 14.55
CA LEU A 1054 10.32 -6.45 15.52
C LEU A 1054 11.78 -6.78 15.84
N ASP A 1055 12.12 -8.07 15.92
CA ASP A 1055 13.50 -8.50 16.18
C ASP A 1055 14.34 -8.64 14.91
N HIS A 1056 13.69 -8.64 13.74
CA HIS A 1056 14.28 -8.72 12.40
C HIS A 1056 14.91 -10.09 12.08
N ASP A 1057 14.42 -11.18 12.69
CA ASP A 1057 14.83 -12.55 12.36
C ASP A 1057 14.24 -13.06 11.03
N GLY A 1058 13.17 -12.43 10.54
CA GLY A 1058 12.47 -12.76 9.29
C GLY A 1058 11.32 -13.75 9.42
N LEU A 1059 10.85 -14.04 10.64
CA LEU A 1059 9.76 -14.94 11.00
C LEU A 1059 8.86 -14.28 12.05
N LEU A 1060 7.63 -13.89 11.69
CA LEU A 1060 6.71 -13.31 12.68
C LEU A 1060 6.37 -14.33 13.77
N ASP A 1061 6.76 -14.02 15.00
CA ASP A 1061 6.43 -14.81 16.18
C ASP A 1061 4.95 -14.62 16.61
N GLU A 1062 4.54 -15.28 17.70
CA GLU A 1062 3.16 -15.17 18.19
C GLU A 1062 2.77 -13.71 18.51
N GLN A 1063 3.69 -12.94 19.10
CA GLN A 1063 3.45 -11.58 19.58
C GLN A 1063 3.51 -10.55 18.44
N GLU A 1064 4.41 -10.75 17.47
CA GLU A 1064 4.54 -9.93 16.27
C GLU A 1064 3.37 -10.13 15.30
N MET A 1065 3.01 -11.39 15.04
CA MET A 1065 1.85 -11.71 14.21
C MET A 1065 0.53 -11.28 14.86
N ARG A 1066 0.46 -11.19 16.20
CA ARG A 1066 -0.70 -10.65 16.92
C ARG A 1066 -0.99 -9.20 16.55
N ALA A 1067 0.06 -8.37 16.43
CA ALA A 1067 -0.08 -6.96 16.05
C ALA A 1067 -0.70 -6.81 14.66
N PHE A 1068 -0.39 -7.72 13.74
CA PHE A 1068 -1.06 -7.80 12.44
C PHE A 1068 -2.52 -8.26 12.57
N ALA A 1069 -2.75 -9.40 13.22
CA ALA A 1069 -4.07 -10.03 13.34
C ALA A 1069 -5.12 -9.10 13.96
N PHE A 1070 -4.73 -8.34 15.00
CA PHE A 1070 -5.57 -7.33 15.62
C PHE A 1070 -6.09 -6.28 14.63
N HIS A 1071 -5.27 -5.83 13.67
CA HIS A 1071 -5.68 -4.83 12.68
C HIS A 1071 -6.47 -5.39 11.50
N VAL A 1072 -6.40 -6.70 11.24
CA VAL A 1072 -7.28 -7.38 10.27
C VAL A 1072 -8.66 -7.67 10.86
N GLY A 1073 -8.79 -7.66 12.20
CA GLY A 1073 -10.07 -7.78 12.90
C GLY A 1073 -10.17 -8.99 13.82
N PHE A 1074 -9.05 -9.62 14.19
CA PHE A 1074 -9.03 -10.58 15.28
C PHE A 1074 -9.20 -9.86 16.63
N ASP A 1075 -10.35 -10.01 17.26
CA ASP A 1075 -10.75 -9.40 18.53
C ASP A 1075 -10.53 -10.31 19.76
N GLY A 1076 -10.14 -11.57 19.54
CA GLY A 1076 -9.89 -12.55 20.58
C GLY A 1076 -8.79 -12.17 21.58
N GLY A 1077 -8.95 -12.62 22.83
CA GLY A 1077 -7.96 -12.44 23.89
C GLY A 1077 -6.64 -13.18 23.63
N SER A 1078 -5.60 -12.91 24.43
CA SER A 1078 -4.28 -13.54 24.23
C SER A 1078 -4.36 -15.08 24.21
N ASP A 1079 -5.11 -15.68 25.14
CA ASP A 1079 -5.30 -17.14 25.20
C ASP A 1079 -6.05 -17.72 24.00
N GLU A 1080 -6.79 -16.91 23.24
CA GLU A 1080 -7.45 -17.29 22.00
C GLU A 1080 -6.49 -17.14 20.82
N TRP A 1081 -5.77 -16.01 20.76
CA TRP A 1081 -4.71 -15.82 19.78
C TRP A 1081 -3.63 -16.92 19.83
N SER A 1082 -3.12 -17.29 21.03
CA SER A 1082 -2.13 -18.37 21.16
C SER A 1082 -2.64 -19.70 20.59
N ARG A 1083 -3.96 -19.95 20.65
CA ARG A 1083 -4.58 -21.15 20.08
C ARG A 1083 -4.69 -21.06 18.56
N GLU A 1084 -5.15 -19.94 18.02
CA GLU A 1084 -5.24 -19.74 16.57
C GLU A 1084 -3.86 -19.68 15.90
N PHE A 1085 -2.88 -18.99 16.50
CA PHE A 1085 -1.49 -18.99 16.04
C PHE A 1085 -0.87 -20.40 16.09
N SER A 1086 -1.11 -21.16 17.18
CA SER A 1086 -0.69 -22.57 17.25
C SER A 1086 -1.35 -23.45 16.19
N LEU A 1087 -2.59 -23.16 15.78
CA LEU A 1087 -3.27 -23.86 14.68
C LEU A 1087 -2.67 -23.45 13.33
N LEU A 1088 -2.47 -22.16 13.09
CA LEU A 1088 -1.86 -21.58 11.89
C LEU A 1088 -0.47 -22.16 11.63
N CYS A 1089 0.43 -22.10 12.62
CA CYS A 1089 1.77 -22.69 12.54
C CYS A 1089 1.73 -24.21 12.33
N ARG A 1090 0.79 -24.92 12.96
CA ARG A 1090 0.65 -26.37 12.80
C ARG A 1090 0.10 -26.78 11.44
N GLU A 1091 -0.85 -26.03 10.89
CA GLU A 1091 -1.44 -26.28 9.58
C GLU A 1091 -0.44 -26.02 8.45
N LYS A 1092 0.38 -24.98 8.60
CA LYS A 1092 1.40 -24.57 7.63
C LYS A 1092 2.79 -25.18 7.92
N ASN A 1093 2.89 -26.05 8.94
CA ASN A 1093 4.10 -26.73 9.40
C ASN A 1093 5.31 -25.80 9.65
N SER A 1094 5.07 -24.63 10.24
CA SER A 1094 6.07 -23.61 10.57
C SER A 1094 6.16 -23.37 12.09
N HIS A 1095 7.23 -22.72 12.55
CA HIS A 1095 7.41 -22.29 13.95
C HIS A 1095 7.17 -20.78 14.17
N GLY A 1096 6.94 -20.06 13.07
CA GLY A 1096 6.64 -18.62 12.95
C GLY A 1096 6.16 -18.37 11.51
N ILE A 1097 5.74 -17.15 11.18
CA ILE A 1097 5.22 -16.84 9.84
C ILE A 1097 6.28 -16.12 9.01
N ASP A 1098 6.86 -16.78 8.01
CA ASP A 1098 7.80 -16.14 7.08
C ASP A 1098 7.09 -15.22 6.08
N LEU A 1099 7.84 -14.38 5.37
CA LEU A 1099 7.31 -13.42 4.39
C LEU A 1099 6.48 -14.09 3.27
N LEU A 1100 6.84 -15.28 2.80
CA LEU A 1100 6.12 -15.98 1.72
C LEU A 1100 4.80 -16.56 2.24
N LEU A 1101 4.79 -17.04 3.49
CA LEU A 1101 3.59 -17.50 4.15
C LEU A 1101 2.65 -16.34 4.51
N PHE A 1102 3.21 -15.22 4.99
CA PHE A 1102 2.49 -13.99 5.22
C PHE A 1102 1.86 -13.45 3.92
N GLU A 1103 2.64 -13.42 2.82
CA GLU A 1103 2.14 -13.04 1.49
C GLU A 1103 1.00 -13.95 1.02
N LYS A 1104 1.08 -15.25 1.28
CA LYS A 1104 -0.04 -16.18 1.00
C LYS A 1104 -1.27 -15.85 1.86
N LEU A 1105 -1.11 -15.66 3.17
CA LEU A 1105 -2.22 -15.36 4.10
C LEU A 1105 -2.95 -14.05 3.74
N VAL A 1106 -2.22 -12.96 3.47
CA VAL A 1106 -2.84 -11.66 3.15
C VAL A 1106 -3.43 -11.58 1.73
N ASN A 1107 -3.16 -12.59 0.89
CA ASN A 1107 -3.79 -12.79 -0.41
C ASN A 1107 -4.89 -13.89 -0.42
N ASP A 1108 -5.09 -14.61 0.69
CA ASP A 1108 -6.02 -15.73 0.76
C ASP A 1108 -7.47 -15.24 0.84
N SER A 1109 -8.18 -15.36 -0.28
CA SER A 1109 -9.58 -14.92 -0.46
C SER A 1109 -10.61 -16.05 -0.30
N SER A 1110 -10.22 -17.18 0.33
CA SER A 1110 -11.16 -18.22 0.76
C SER A 1110 -12.10 -17.73 1.87
N GLU A 1111 -13.18 -18.48 2.16
CA GLU A 1111 -14.14 -18.12 3.23
C GLU A 1111 -13.50 -18.12 4.65
N ASN A 1112 -12.33 -18.74 4.81
CA ASN A 1112 -11.54 -18.76 6.04
C ASN A 1112 -10.22 -17.95 5.92
N GLY A 1113 -10.00 -17.27 4.79
CA GLY A 1113 -8.75 -16.62 4.44
C GLY A 1113 -8.60 -15.20 4.99
N CYS A 1114 -7.36 -14.71 5.03
CA CYS A 1114 -6.98 -13.43 5.64
C CYS A 1114 -6.79 -12.30 4.60
N HIS A 1115 -7.53 -12.32 3.49
CA HIS A 1115 -7.34 -11.38 2.36
C HIS A 1115 -7.44 -9.90 2.78
N CYS A 1116 -6.30 -9.20 2.66
CA CYS A 1116 -6.19 -7.77 2.89
C CYS A 1116 -6.02 -7.03 1.56
N THR A 1117 -6.97 -6.17 1.19
CA THR A 1117 -6.84 -5.26 0.03
C THR A 1117 -5.68 -4.27 0.21
N ASP A 1118 -5.16 -3.68 -0.87
CA ASP A 1118 -4.05 -2.70 -0.77
C ASP A 1118 -4.39 -1.53 0.17
N PRO A 1119 -5.60 -0.92 0.16
CA PRO A 1119 -5.96 0.10 1.15
C PRO A 1119 -5.97 -0.40 2.60
N GLN A 1120 -6.32 -1.67 2.84
CA GLN A 1120 -6.24 -2.27 4.18
C GLN A 1120 -4.79 -2.46 4.60
N LEU A 1121 -3.92 -3.00 3.75
CA LEU A 1121 -2.49 -3.14 4.05
C LEU A 1121 -1.82 -1.78 4.29
N GLN A 1122 -2.16 -0.75 3.51
CA GLN A 1122 -1.67 0.62 3.70
C GLN A 1122 -2.16 1.23 5.03
N MET A 1123 -3.41 0.92 5.44
CA MET A 1123 -3.95 1.33 6.73
C MET A 1123 -3.25 0.60 7.88
N ILE A 1124 -3.04 -0.71 7.78
CA ILE A 1124 -2.33 -1.53 8.78
C ILE A 1124 -0.90 -1.00 8.95
N MET A 1125 -0.17 -0.80 7.85
CA MET A 1125 1.14 -0.14 7.83
C MET A 1125 1.13 1.19 8.60
N THR A 1126 0.16 2.06 8.29
CA THR A 1126 0.03 3.39 8.94
C THR A 1126 -0.27 3.28 10.45
N LYS A 1127 -1.00 2.26 10.89
CA LYS A 1127 -1.27 2.03 12.32
C LYS A 1127 -0.03 1.51 13.06
N LEU A 1128 0.70 0.58 12.46
CA LEU A 1128 1.96 0.05 13.00
C LEU A 1128 3.05 1.14 13.06
N ASP A 1129 3.12 2.02 12.04
CA ASP A 1129 3.99 3.23 12.03
C ASP A 1129 3.67 4.21 13.17
N LEU A 1130 2.40 4.30 13.58
CA LEU A 1130 1.95 5.12 14.70
C LEU A 1130 2.06 4.42 16.07
N GLY A 1131 2.62 3.20 16.11
CA GLY A 1131 2.87 2.45 17.34
C GLY A 1131 1.67 1.67 17.89
N PHE A 1132 0.60 1.52 17.12
CA PHE A 1132 -0.53 0.67 17.52
C PHE A 1132 -0.23 -0.80 17.19
N ARG A 1133 0.06 -1.61 18.21
CA ARG A 1133 0.33 -3.06 18.13
C ARG A 1133 -0.57 -3.81 19.13
#